data_AF-A0A9P1BXP7-F1
#
_entry.id   AF-A0A9P1BXP7-F1
#
_cell.length_a   1.000
_cell.length_b   1.000
_cell.length_c   1.000
_cell.angle_alpha   90.00
_cell.angle_beta   90.00
_cell.angle_gamma   90.00
#
_symmetry.space_group_name_H-M   'P 1'
#
loop_
_entity.id
_entity.type
_entity.pdbx_description
1 polymer ?
#
loop_
_entity_poly.entity_id
_entity_poly.type
_entity_poly.pdbx_seq_one_letter_code
_entity_poly.pdbx_strand_id
1 'polypeptide(L)'
;MGQCGGCDTARGCESGLAPTWESCDSQLSFEERMASAGVGHHMHFPMYVLKVADFLQMSGAPLAHDALQAMGLLQRWKPGMYVAFVSHQWLGKSHCDSLGHHSCTLREMLRELLQNKLRIESDGDDYGTKIREELADGYLFFDWFSIPQIDSSSRVKMTESSMAIQSLPAYVQNSDLFMVLVPEVQHQDSGSYCNFTSFLQRGWCLAELWCQLLSSKKDNRVILIHGSRDVKHVYLTDWQSNSVLDGQFTVEADRLTVSKLAEEVLKEKIQRLSLGPELCSFRWFVANKPRLLDHPREARDVTNFLRSFAFPNLAAAVNADGLLCATLSGDTAMIRVLANSRADVNQRVSSLTEFGFEKDQTLLMIAAKSCQPAEVLTRLLELRCDVTLRDIEGNTAMASARCPEQVQVLFDARADLHSGRQLTPLQLCAARASLTTLRKLLEMRCDPIGEGELQLPILQSRGNPFALHNFRSLLHHAAHAARSTDGLEGLDGLDSLWPVVNGRTRLSDEETESCHEALQKIISDGWNHCSTMIQSKAMILEGTPLHAAAYIGDRGLIELLRQYGAKSSANLMGMFPEDLAVKRGFLQFTQEVLSLVVNRVLNALPPRLVPSRSFLTASIQIVEALINAWFDVHQSLATETEVQRWGRMVGDACAHAWWQDAAEQQASAPEVLVAVLSRGRSPPEDARHGAALICCALEDAVGSAGATALAKAQLGPGRPNTGLRDKVSRGEFRPPSRAGAKASGDRYKLLGIKHFVAAAKADEDLQNCPLIATCLADVAIGATPYLEVELLLGVPTYRERLVAWASQESQGQGDGALQEAISQAMKVSAASVTSAPNSAHTNKGQLRQVKPESKQSDKEENKECQGRRASWLPQAFVSSFNAEGEEVEGVDDAGEDMPGLEPQRIPKKKRPDTGGTSSIAQALEDD
;
A
#
# COMPACT_ATOMS: atom_id res chain seq x y z
N MET A 1 -29.51 68.66 -2.19
CA MET A 1 -28.81 69.91 -2.57
C MET A 1 -27.33 69.64 -2.31
N GLY A 2 -26.41 69.45 -3.24
CA GLY A 2 -26.33 69.71 -4.68
C GLY A 2 -24.82 69.79 -5.02
N GLN A 3 -24.34 68.92 -5.93
CA GLN A 3 -23.19 69.04 -6.88
C GLN A 3 -21.81 69.55 -6.39
N CYS A 4 -20.62 69.20 -6.90
CA CYS A 4 -19.99 68.38 -7.96
C CYS A 4 -18.46 68.55 -7.70
N GLY A 5 -17.47 67.74 -8.11
CA GLY A 5 -17.32 66.51 -8.92
C GLY A 5 -15.93 65.91 -8.61
N GLY A 6 -15.38 64.88 -9.23
CA GLY A 6 -15.77 64.05 -10.37
C GLY A 6 -14.49 63.50 -11.01
N CYS A 7 -14.28 62.18 -10.99
CA CYS A 7 -13.89 61.38 -12.16
C CYS A 7 -14.01 59.88 -11.85
N ASP A 8 -15.14 59.30 -12.25
CA ASP A 8 -15.27 57.89 -12.58
C ASP A 8 -14.59 57.61 -13.92
N THR A 9 -13.81 56.53 -14.02
CA THR A 9 -13.85 55.62 -15.18
C THR A 9 -13.27 54.25 -14.79
N ALA A 10 -14.14 53.39 -14.24
CA ALA A 10 -14.05 51.96 -14.46
C ALA A 10 -14.55 51.67 -15.88
N ARG A 11 -13.62 51.42 -16.82
CA ARG A 11 -13.81 50.77 -18.14
C ARG A 11 -12.47 50.79 -18.89
N GLY A 12 -11.94 49.62 -19.25
CA GLY A 12 -10.86 49.51 -20.22
C GLY A 12 -9.84 48.41 -19.93
N CYS A 13 -10.19 47.15 -20.22
CA CYS A 13 -9.31 46.17 -20.83
C CYS A 13 -10.12 44.93 -21.27
N GLU A 14 -11.17 45.20 -22.07
CA GLU A 14 -11.61 44.27 -23.10
C GLU A 14 -11.05 44.80 -24.43
N SER A 15 -10.63 43.89 -25.30
CA SER A 15 -10.05 44.08 -26.65
C SER A 15 -8.55 44.42 -26.73
N GLY A 16 -7.77 43.37 -27.03
CA GLY A 16 -6.36 43.41 -27.39
C GLY A 16 -5.98 42.22 -28.26
N LEU A 17 -6.68 42.07 -29.40
CA LEU A 17 -6.32 41.30 -30.60
C LEU A 17 -5.72 39.89 -30.39
N ALA A 18 -6.61 38.90 -30.33
CA ALA A 18 -6.29 37.57 -30.85
C ALA A 18 -5.92 37.70 -32.34
N PRO A 19 -4.85 37.05 -32.84
CA PRO A 19 -4.59 37.01 -34.26
C PRO A 19 -5.70 36.19 -34.93
N THR A 20 -6.54 36.86 -35.72
CA THR A 20 -7.46 36.22 -36.67
C THR A 20 -6.62 35.52 -37.72
N TRP A 21 -6.48 34.20 -37.60
CA TRP A 21 -5.99 33.32 -38.66
C TRP A 21 -7.11 33.09 -39.69
N GLU A 22 -7.73 34.15 -40.21
CA GLU A 22 -8.67 34.01 -41.32
C GLU A 22 -7.92 34.18 -42.65
N SER A 23 -7.37 33.08 -43.15
CA SER A 23 -7.30 32.85 -44.59
C SER A 23 -7.66 31.40 -44.89
N CYS A 24 -8.74 31.24 -45.65
CA CYS A 24 -9.35 30.00 -46.17
C CYS A 24 -8.43 28.77 -46.25
N ASP A 25 -8.70 27.75 -45.42
CA ASP A 25 -9.26 26.48 -45.89
C ASP A 25 -9.49 25.48 -44.73
N SER A 26 -10.59 24.74 -44.82
CA SER A 26 -11.07 23.62 -43.98
C SER A 26 -11.87 23.92 -42.69
N GLN A 27 -13.21 23.89 -42.85
CA GLN A 27 -14.21 23.63 -41.81
C GLN A 27 -14.12 22.18 -41.31
N LEU A 28 -12.98 21.78 -40.77
CA LEU A 28 -12.86 20.52 -40.04
C LEU A 28 -12.93 20.83 -38.55
N SER A 29 -13.80 20.15 -37.82
CA SER A 29 -13.85 20.17 -36.36
C SER A 29 -12.48 19.75 -35.78
N PHE A 30 -12.22 20.06 -34.52
CA PHE A 30 -10.97 19.65 -33.85
C PHE A 30 -10.74 18.12 -33.94
N GLU A 31 -11.82 17.34 -33.83
CA GLU A 31 -11.83 15.88 -33.96
C GLU A 31 -11.55 15.44 -35.41
N GLU A 32 -12.11 16.13 -36.40
CA GLU A 32 -11.87 15.85 -37.83
C GLU A 32 -10.44 16.22 -38.28
N ARG A 33 -9.85 17.27 -37.68
CA ARG A 33 -8.43 17.63 -37.88
C ARG A 33 -7.51 16.56 -37.31
N MET A 34 -7.83 16.01 -36.14
CA MET A 34 -7.11 14.89 -35.52
C MET A 34 -7.22 13.60 -36.33
N ALA A 35 -8.40 13.26 -36.83
CA ALA A 35 -8.62 12.10 -37.69
C ALA A 35 -7.89 12.23 -39.04
N SER A 36 -7.88 13.42 -39.65
CA SER A 36 -7.18 13.69 -40.91
C SER A 36 -5.65 13.64 -40.80
N ALA A 37 -5.11 13.85 -39.59
CA ALA A 37 -3.67 13.81 -39.31
C ALA A 37 -3.13 12.40 -39.01
N GLY A 38 -3.98 11.36 -38.97
CA GLY A 38 -3.57 9.98 -38.76
C GLY A 38 -3.01 9.68 -37.37
N VAL A 39 -3.39 10.47 -36.36
CA VAL A 39 -2.85 10.37 -34.99
C VAL A 39 -3.59 9.27 -34.24
N GLY A 40 -2.95 8.12 -34.03
CA GLY A 40 -3.51 7.02 -33.25
C GLY A 40 -2.61 5.80 -33.19
N HIS A 41 -2.44 5.22 -32.00
CA HIS A 41 -1.63 4.02 -31.81
C HIS A 41 -2.33 2.77 -32.35
N HIS A 42 -1.60 1.95 -33.11
CA HIS A 42 -2.11 0.69 -33.63
C HIS A 42 -2.19 -0.38 -32.53
N MET A 43 -3.36 -1.01 -32.41
CA MET A 43 -3.58 -2.17 -31.55
C MET A 43 -3.28 -3.44 -32.36
N HIS A 44 -2.03 -3.91 -32.29
CA HIS A 44 -1.55 -5.11 -32.99
C HIS A 44 -2.10 -6.41 -32.40
N PHE A 45 -2.45 -6.44 -31.12
CA PHE A 45 -3.10 -7.56 -30.45
C PHE A 45 -4.33 -7.07 -29.67
N PRO A 46 -5.44 -7.85 -29.62
CA PRO A 46 -6.62 -7.42 -28.88
C PRO A 46 -6.32 -7.25 -27.38
N MET A 47 -6.76 -6.13 -26.82
CA MET A 47 -6.69 -5.90 -25.38
C MET A 47 -7.65 -6.86 -24.66
N TYR A 48 -7.13 -7.68 -23.76
CA TYR A 48 -7.93 -8.49 -22.85
C TYR A 48 -8.01 -7.83 -21.48
N VAL A 49 -9.14 -7.99 -20.80
CA VAL A 49 -9.42 -7.39 -19.51
C VAL A 49 -10.20 -8.35 -18.61
N LEU A 50 -10.09 -8.19 -17.29
CA LEU A 50 -10.77 -9.00 -16.27
C LEU A 50 -11.79 -8.13 -15.51
N LYS A 51 -12.99 -8.63 -15.22
CA LYS A 51 -13.97 -7.84 -14.46
C LYS A 51 -13.48 -7.61 -13.03
N VAL A 52 -13.66 -6.40 -12.49
CA VAL A 52 -13.27 -6.06 -11.11
C VAL A 52 -13.91 -7.03 -10.10
N ALA A 53 -15.20 -7.34 -10.28
CA ALA A 53 -15.92 -8.27 -9.41
C ALA A 53 -15.35 -9.70 -9.39
N ASP A 54 -14.80 -10.17 -10.53
CA ASP A 54 -14.17 -11.49 -10.62
C ASP A 54 -12.79 -11.46 -9.95
N PHE A 55 -12.00 -10.41 -10.20
CA PHE A 55 -10.71 -10.22 -9.55
C PHE A 55 -10.82 -10.18 -8.01
N LEU A 56 -11.87 -9.54 -7.48
CA LEU A 56 -12.11 -9.45 -6.03
C LEU A 56 -12.45 -10.79 -5.36
N GLN A 57 -12.94 -11.77 -6.12
CA GLN A 57 -13.22 -13.14 -5.66
C GLN A 57 -11.98 -14.03 -5.70
N MET A 58 -10.92 -13.61 -6.39
CA MET A 58 -9.66 -14.33 -6.43
C MET A 58 -8.86 -14.11 -5.15
N SER A 59 -8.06 -15.11 -4.78
CA SER A 59 -7.10 -15.05 -3.66
C SER A 59 -5.69 -15.37 -4.15
N GLY A 60 -4.69 -14.89 -3.42
CA GLY A 60 -3.29 -15.16 -3.74
C GLY A 60 -2.76 -14.50 -5.01
N ALA A 61 -1.76 -15.16 -5.59
CA ALA A 61 -1.08 -14.73 -6.81
C ALA A 61 -2.05 -14.70 -8.01
N PRO A 62 -1.93 -13.71 -8.91
CA PRO A 62 -2.80 -13.59 -10.07
C PRO A 62 -2.59 -14.77 -11.02
N LEU A 63 -3.69 -15.38 -11.47
CA LEU A 63 -3.63 -16.45 -12.47
C LEU A 63 -3.16 -15.88 -13.82
N ALA A 64 -2.39 -16.69 -14.55
CA ALA A 64 -1.89 -16.30 -15.88
C ALA A 64 -3.02 -16.23 -16.93
N HIS A 65 -2.73 -15.53 -18.03
CA HIS A 65 -3.66 -15.31 -19.16
C HIS A 65 -4.42 -16.58 -19.58
N ASP A 66 -3.69 -17.66 -19.91
CA ASP A 66 -4.28 -18.90 -20.44
C ASP A 66 -5.25 -19.56 -19.44
N ALA A 67 -4.93 -19.49 -18.15
CA ALA A 67 -5.78 -20.07 -17.10
C ALA A 67 -7.10 -19.32 -16.99
N LEU A 68 -7.06 -17.98 -16.97
CA LEU A 68 -8.29 -17.17 -16.92
C LEU A 68 -9.08 -17.23 -18.23
N GLN A 69 -8.40 -17.39 -19.36
CA GLN A 69 -9.06 -17.60 -20.65
C GLN A 69 -9.78 -18.95 -20.69
N ALA A 70 -9.15 -20.03 -20.19
CA ALA A 70 -9.77 -21.35 -20.07
C ALA A 70 -10.97 -21.36 -19.12
N MET A 71 -10.95 -20.53 -18.08
CA MET A 71 -12.08 -20.30 -17.17
C MET A 71 -13.18 -19.40 -17.76
N GLY A 72 -12.96 -18.78 -18.92
CA GLY A 72 -13.92 -17.86 -19.54
C GLY A 72 -14.06 -16.52 -18.83
N LEU A 73 -13.11 -16.14 -17.97
CA LEU A 73 -13.15 -14.90 -17.19
C LEU A 73 -12.53 -13.71 -17.93
N LEU A 74 -11.60 -13.95 -18.86
CA LEU A 74 -11.03 -12.88 -19.68
C LEU A 74 -11.95 -12.45 -20.82
N GLN A 75 -12.12 -11.15 -20.95
CA GLN A 75 -12.96 -10.54 -21.99
C GLN A 75 -12.10 -9.69 -22.92
N ARG A 76 -12.45 -9.70 -24.22
CA ARG A 76 -11.86 -8.76 -25.17
C ARG A 76 -12.48 -7.39 -24.97
N TRP A 77 -11.63 -6.37 -24.84
CA TRP A 77 -12.05 -4.99 -24.74
C TRP A 77 -12.86 -4.56 -25.98
N LYS A 78 -13.85 -3.70 -25.73
CA LYS A 78 -14.68 -3.06 -26.75
C LYS A 78 -14.88 -1.60 -26.35
N PRO A 79 -15.06 -0.69 -27.32
CA PRO A 79 -15.40 0.70 -27.04
C PRO A 79 -16.60 0.80 -26.08
N GLY A 80 -16.47 1.63 -25.04
CA GLY A 80 -17.49 1.81 -24.00
C GLY A 80 -17.33 0.93 -22.75
N MET A 81 -16.36 0.01 -22.72
CA MET A 81 -15.98 -0.68 -21.48
C MET A 81 -15.10 0.24 -20.63
N TYR A 82 -15.47 0.41 -19.35
CA TYR A 82 -14.65 1.16 -18.40
C TYR A 82 -13.47 0.33 -17.91
N VAL A 83 -12.24 0.74 -18.23
CA VAL A 83 -11.02 -0.02 -17.91
C VAL A 83 -10.05 0.77 -17.06
N ALA A 84 -9.61 0.17 -15.96
CA ALA A 84 -8.43 0.59 -15.21
C ALA A 84 -7.18 -0.18 -15.67
N PHE A 85 -6.22 0.55 -16.23
CA PHE A 85 -4.89 0.07 -16.54
C PHE A 85 -4.04 0.06 -15.27
N VAL A 86 -3.60 -1.12 -14.83
CA VAL A 86 -2.73 -1.28 -13.68
C VAL A 86 -1.29 -1.44 -14.16
N SER A 87 -0.50 -0.38 -14.02
CA SER A 87 0.95 -0.41 -14.23
C SER A 87 1.63 -0.77 -12.91
N HIS A 88 2.51 -1.77 -12.93
CA HIS A 88 3.25 -2.22 -11.75
C HIS A 88 4.62 -2.76 -12.14
N GLN A 89 5.54 -2.81 -11.17
CA GLN A 89 6.81 -3.49 -11.35
C GLN A 89 6.66 -4.99 -11.04
N TRP A 90 7.31 -5.83 -11.84
CA TRP A 90 7.41 -7.27 -11.57
C TRP A 90 8.29 -7.55 -10.34
N LEU A 91 7.80 -8.43 -9.46
CA LEU A 91 8.44 -8.86 -8.22
C LEU A 91 9.29 -10.13 -8.38
N GLY A 92 9.40 -10.68 -9.59
CA GLY A 92 10.16 -11.88 -9.90
C GLY A 92 10.47 -11.97 -11.40
N LYS A 93 11.47 -12.79 -11.75
CA LYS A 93 11.85 -13.06 -13.14
C LYS A 93 10.84 -13.94 -13.87
N SER A 94 10.26 -14.91 -13.17
CA SER A 94 9.34 -15.90 -13.73
C SER A 94 7.87 -15.56 -13.51
N HIS A 95 7.57 -14.71 -12.54
CA HIS A 95 6.21 -14.34 -12.17
C HIS A 95 6.19 -12.89 -11.65
N CYS A 96 5.22 -12.11 -12.09
CA CYS A 96 5.11 -10.69 -11.80
C CYS A 96 4.77 -10.39 -10.32
N ASP A 97 4.05 -11.29 -9.64
CA ASP A 97 3.58 -11.16 -8.26
C ASP A 97 3.37 -12.54 -7.60
N SER A 98 4.45 -13.32 -7.42
CA SER A 98 4.38 -14.75 -7.04
C SER A 98 3.76 -15.01 -5.66
N LEU A 99 3.85 -14.03 -4.75
CA LEU A 99 3.27 -14.07 -3.42
C LEU A 99 1.93 -13.31 -3.34
N GLY A 100 1.46 -12.71 -4.44
CA GLY A 100 0.21 -11.98 -4.47
C GLY A 100 0.22 -10.67 -3.67
N HIS A 101 1.37 -10.07 -3.36
CA HIS A 101 1.48 -8.86 -2.55
C HIS A 101 0.88 -7.63 -3.25
N HIS A 102 1.20 -7.45 -4.55
CA HIS A 102 0.60 -6.38 -5.36
C HIS A 102 -0.90 -6.60 -5.52
N SER A 103 -1.29 -7.82 -5.88
CA SER A 103 -2.69 -8.20 -6.10
C SER A 103 -3.51 -8.07 -4.83
N CYS A 104 -2.95 -8.42 -3.66
CA CYS A 104 -3.59 -8.22 -2.37
C CYS A 104 -3.81 -6.73 -2.08
N THR A 105 -2.76 -5.91 -2.22
CA THR A 105 -2.87 -4.45 -2.05
C THR A 105 -3.95 -3.86 -2.95
N LEU A 106 -3.99 -4.27 -4.22
CA LEU A 106 -4.99 -3.82 -5.19
C LEU A 106 -6.41 -4.29 -4.81
N ARG A 107 -6.59 -5.56 -4.42
CA ARG A 107 -7.89 -6.09 -3.99
C ARG A 107 -8.41 -5.36 -2.76
N GLU A 108 -7.57 -5.15 -1.76
CA GLU A 108 -7.96 -4.40 -0.55
C GLU A 108 -8.35 -2.96 -0.89
N MET A 109 -7.52 -2.28 -1.68
CA MET A 109 -7.82 -0.91 -2.13
C MET A 109 -9.18 -0.84 -2.84
N LEU A 110 -9.42 -1.75 -3.80
CA LEU A 110 -10.68 -1.82 -4.53
C LEU A 110 -11.87 -2.12 -3.61
N ARG A 111 -11.73 -3.01 -2.62
CA ARG A 111 -12.79 -3.30 -1.64
C ARG A 111 -13.11 -2.07 -0.80
N GLU A 112 -12.11 -1.40 -0.26
CA GLU A 112 -12.28 -0.20 0.55
C GLU A 112 -12.91 0.94 -0.27
N LEU A 113 -12.50 1.10 -1.52
CA LEU A 113 -13.08 2.07 -2.44
C LEU A 113 -14.57 1.77 -2.73
N LEU A 114 -14.89 0.55 -3.13
CA LEU A 114 -16.26 0.13 -3.48
C LEU A 114 -17.21 0.13 -2.27
N GLN A 115 -16.68 -0.09 -1.06
CA GLN A 115 -17.44 0.00 0.20
C GLN A 115 -17.55 1.43 0.72
N ASN A 116 -17.02 2.44 0.01
CA ASN A 116 -16.98 3.83 0.44
C ASN A 116 -16.24 4.05 1.78
N LYS A 117 -15.20 3.25 2.03
CA LYS A 117 -14.32 3.36 3.21
C LYS A 117 -12.98 4.03 2.91
N LEU A 118 -12.67 4.20 1.63
CA LEU A 118 -11.47 4.87 1.13
C LEU A 118 -11.86 6.12 0.35
N ARG A 119 -11.25 7.24 0.71
CA ARG A 119 -11.27 8.47 -0.09
C ARG A 119 -10.04 8.52 -1.00
N ILE A 120 -10.26 8.60 -2.31
CA ILE A 120 -9.20 8.95 -3.25
C ILE A 120 -9.03 10.46 -3.22
N GLU A 121 -7.84 10.92 -2.85
CA GLU A 121 -7.50 12.34 -2.91
C GLU A 121 -7.45 12.83 -4.34
N SER A 122 -8.01 14.02 -4.59
CA SER A 122 -7.88 14.69 -5.88
C SER A 122 -7.71 16.20 -5.67
N ASP A 123 -7.06 16.87 -6.62
CA ASP A 123 -7.01 18.33 -6.67
C ASP A 123 -8.37 18.90 -7.11
N GLY A 124 -9.29 19.06 -6.16
CA GLY A 124 -10.43 19.98 -6.27
C GLY A 124 -11.83 19.40 -6.49
N ASP A 125 -12.00 18.11 -6.81
CA ASP A 125 -13.31 17.53 -7.14
C ASP A 125 -13.64 16.24 -6.35
N ASP A 126 -14.94 15.89 -6.25
CA ASP A 126 -15.43 14.58 -5.75
C ASP A 126 -15.18 13.45 -6.78
N TYR A 127 -13.95 13.38 -7.28
CA TYR A 127 -13.54 12.46 -8.34
C TYR A 127 -13.55 11.00 -7.86
N GLY A 128 -13.32 10.77 -6.56
CA GLY A 128 -13.37 9.44 -5.95
C GLY A 128 -14.74 8.76 -6.07
N THR A 129 -15.83 9.53 -5.94
CA THR A 129 -17.20 8.99 -6.09
C THR A 129 -17.45 8.50 -7.52
N LYS A 130 -17.05 9.29 -8.52
CA LYS A 130 -17.19 8.91 -9.94
C LYS A 130 -16.37 7.66 -10.27
N ILE A 131 -15.09 7.63 -9.88
CA ILE A 131 -14.23 6.46 -10.09
C ILE A 131 -14.86 5.21 -9.47
N ARG A 132 -15.36 5.31 -8.23
CA ARG A 132 -16.00 4.19 -7.53
C ARG A 132 -17.19 3.64 -8.30
N GLU A 133 -18.07 4.51 -8.79
CA GLU A 133 -19.27 4.11 -9.55
C GLU A 133 -18.91 3.42 -10.86
N GLU A 134 -17.96 3.98 -11.61
CA GLU A 134 -17.52 3.42 -12.89
C GLU A 134 -16.72 2.10 -12.71
N LEU A 135 -15.91 1.98 -11.65
CA LEU A 135 -15.15 0.77 -11.33
C LEU A 135 -16.00 -0.39 -10.83
N ALA A 136 -17.16 -0.14 -10.23
CA ALA A 136 -18.02 -1.20 -9.67
C ALA A 136 -18.40 -2.26 -10.72
N ASP A 137 -18.66 -1.81 -11.95
CA ASP A 137 -18.90 -2.67 -13.12
C ASP A 137 -17.77 -2.64 -14.16
N GLY A 138 -16.63 -2.06 -13.77
CA GLY A 138 -15.46 -1.88 -14.60
C GLY A 138 -14.59 -3.13 -14.74
N TYR A 139 -13.49 -2.95 -15.47
CA TYR A 139 -12.54 -3.99 -15.80
C TYR A 139 -11.11 -3.55 -15.48
N LEU A 140 -10.24 -4.54 -15.26
CA LEU A 140 -8.82 -4.36 -15.03
C LEU A 140 -8.04 -4.83 -16.26
N PHE A 141 -7.13 -4.00 -16.71
CA PHE A 141 -5.97 -4.43 -17.47
C PHE A 141 -4.80 -4.58 -16.49
N PHE A 142 -4.19 -5.75 -16.51
CA PHE A 142 -3.00 -6.09 -15.74
C PHE A 142 -2.15 -7.00 -16.63
N ASP A 143 -0.92 -6.59 -16.91
CA ASP A 143 -0.07 -7.19 -17.94
C ASP A 143 0.01 -8.72 -17.87
N TRP A 144 0.14 -9.30 -16.67
CA TRP A 144 0.26 -10.74 -16.44
C TRP A 144 -0.89 -11.59 -16.99
N PHE A 145 -2.12 -11.14 -16.75
CA PHE A 145 -3.30 -11.86 -17.21
C PHE A 145 -3.91 -11.27 -18.48
N SER A 146 -3.54 -10.05 -18.86
CA SER A 146 -4.06 -9.37 -20.06
C SER A 146 -3.21 -9.67 -21.29
N ILE A 147 -1.95 -10.08 -21.10
CA ILE A 147 -1.01 -10.45 -22.16
C ILE A 147 -0.67 -11.95 -22.04
N PRO A 148 -0.71 -12.72 -23.15
CA PRO A 148 -0.25 -14.09 -23.17
C PRO A 148 1.21 -14.20 -22.69
N GLN A 149 1.51 -15.14 -21.79
CA GLN A 149 2.86 -15.34 -21.27
C GLN A 149 3.68 -16.25 -22.19
N ILE A 150 4.98 -15.94 -22.35
CA ILE A 150 5.88 -16.72 -23.22
C ILE A 150 6.18 -18.07 -22.57
N ASP A 151 5.82 -19.14 -23.28
CA ASP A 151 6.26 -20.52 -23.03
C ASP A 151 7.41 -20.82 -24.01
N SER A 152 8.52 -21.37 -23.50
CA SER A 152 9.74 -21.70 -24.27
C SER A 152 9.51 -22.66 -25.46
N SER A 153 8.34 -23.29 -25.55
CA SER A 153 7.98 -24.25 -26.59
C SER A 153 7.04 -23.73 -27.68
N SER A 154 6.42 -22.53 -27.52
CA SER A 154 5.39 -22.03 -28.46
C SER A 154 5.79 -20.75 -29.20
N ARG A 155 6.13 -20.88 -30.50
CA ARG A 155 6.41 -19.74 -31.39
C ARG A 155 5.21 -18.80 -31.55
N VAL A 156 3.99 -19.33 -31.51
CA VAL A 156 2.77 -18.53 -31.66
C VAL A 156 2.59 -17.59 -30.47
N LYS A 157 2.80 -18.10 -29.25
CA LYS A 157 2.74 -17.26 -28.04
C LYS A 157 3.82 -16.18 -28.06
N MET A 158 5.03 -16.48 -28.52
CA MET A 158 6.09 -15.46 -28.68
C MET A 158 5.65 -14.31 -29.60
N THR A 159 5.01 -14.62 -30.74
CA THR A 159 4.49 -13.58 -31.64
C THR A 159 3.32 -12.81 -31.04
N GLU A 160 2.39 -13.47 -30.36
CA GLU A 160 1.25 -12.81 -29.71
C GLU A 160 1.68 -11.89 -28.56
N SER A 161 2.57 -12.35 -27.67
CA SER A 161 3.15 -11.54 -26.60
C SER A 161 3.88 -10.32 -27.18
N SER A 162 4.65 -10.49 -28.25
CA SER A 162 5.35 -9.37 -28.90
C SER A 162 4.38 -8.34 -29.49
N MET A 163 3.32 -8.78 -30.16
CA MET A 163 2.27 -7.90 -30.69
C MET A 163 1.49 -7.20 -29.56
N ALA A 164 1.25 -7.88 -28.45
CA ALA A 164 0.62 -7.28 -27.27
C ALA A 164 1.49 -6.18 -26.62
N ILE A 165 2.79 -6.42 -26.50
CA ILE A 165 3.75 -5.43 -26.00
C ILE A 165 3.77 -4.19 -26.93
N GLN A 166 3.78 -4.39 -28.25
CA GLN A 166 3.70 -3.29 -29.22
C GLN A 166 2.36 -2.52 -29.15
N SER A 167 1.33 -3.11 -28.57
CA SER A 167 0.00 -2.50 -28.43
C SER A 167 -0.19 -1.73 -27.12
N LEU A 168 0.79 -1.73 -26.20
CA LEU A 168 0.71 -1.03 -24.92
C LEU A 168 0.28 0.44 -25.04
N PRO A 169 0.79 1.25 -25.99
CA PRO A 169 0.35 2.64 -26.15
C PRO A 169 -1.14 2.73 -26.48
N ALA A 170 -1.64 1.80 -27.31
CA ALA A 170 -3.06 1.71 -27.64
C ALA A 170 -3.89 1.26 -26.42
N TYR A 171 -3.40 0.32 -25.60
CA TYR A 171 -4.09 -0.11 -24.38
C TYR A 171 -4.21 1.03 -23.37
N VAL A 172 -3.12 1.76 -23.13
CA VAL A 172 -3.11 2.92 -22.25
C VAL A 172 -4.08 3.98 -22.77
N GLN A 173 -4.03 4.31 -24.05
CA GLN A 173 -4.92 5.28 -24.67
C GLN A 173 -6.41 4.91 -24.55
N ASN A 174 -6.74 3.62 -24.66
CA ASN A 174 -8.12 3.11 -24.59
C ASN A 174 -8.61 2.77 -23.17
N SER A 175 -7.76 2.93 -22.15
CA SER A 175 -8.16 2.75 -20.76
C SER A 175 -8.70 4.06 -20.17
N ASP A 176 -9.74 4.00 -19.34
CA ASP A 176 -10.36 5.19 -18.75
C ASP A 176 -9.60 5.69 -17.52
N LEU A 177 -8.92 4.78 -16.83
CA LEU A 177 -8.20 5.04 -15.58
C LEU A 177 -6.81 4.42 -15.63
N PHE A 178 -5.80 5.13 -15.10
CA PHE A 178 -4.43 4.62 -15.02
C PHE A 178 -3.99 4.57 -13.56
N MET A 179 -3.69 3.36 -13.08
CA MET A 179 -3.26 3.07 -11.72
C MET A 179 -1.79 2.69 -11.71
N VAL A 180 -0.99 3.34 -10.88
CA VAL A 180 0.40 2.99 -10.59
C VAL A 180 0.42 2.26 -9.24
N LEU A 181 0.60 0.95 -9.29
CA LEU A 181 0.61 0.07 -8.12
C LEU A 181 2.04 -0.16 -7.65
N VAL A 182 2.41 0.52 -6.56
CA VAL A 182 3.79 0.62 -6.07
C VAL A 182 3.88 0.48 -4.55
N PRO A 183 3.27 -0.55 -3.94
CA PRO A 183 3.55 -0.86 -2.55
C PRO A 183 5.02 -1.21 -2.37
N GLU A 184 5.58 -0.89 -1.21
CA GLU A 184 6.92 -1.37 -0.87
C GLU A 184 6.87 -2.89 -0.71
N VAL A 185 7.57 -3.63 -1.58
CA VAL A 185 7.61 -5.10 -1.62
C VAL A 185 9.00 -5.59 -2.02
N GLN A 186 9.50 -6.65 -1.40
CA GLN A 186 10.79 -7.23 -1.79
C GLN A 186 10.65 -8.05 -3.08
N HIS A 187 11.56 -7.83 -4.03
CA HIS A 187 11.69 -8.65 -5.22
C HIS A 187 12.25 -10.03 -4.85
N GLN A 188 11.58 -11.10 -5.29
CA GLN A 188 11.87 -12.47 -4.89
C GLN A 188 13.29 -12.92 -5.26
N ASP A 189 13.75 -12.61 -6.47
CA ASP A 189 15.07 -13.05 -6.93
C ASP A 189 16.25 -12.17 -6.48
N SER A 190 16.12 -10.83 -6.55
CA SER A 190 17.21 -9.91 -6.23
C SER A 190 17.27 -9.50 -4.75
N GLY A 191 16.18 -9.70 -4.00
CA GLY A 191 16.04 -9.19 -2.63
C GLY A 191 15.94 -7.66 -2.52
N SER A 192 15.98 -6.93 -3.63
CA SER A 192 15.83 -5.46 -3.65
C SER A 192 14.39 -5.05 -3.43
N TYR A 193 14.15 -3.87 -2.85
CA TYR A 193 12.80 -3.34 -2.69
C TYR A 193 12.25 -2.73 -3.98
N CYS A 194 11.08 -3.20 -4.37
CA CYS A 194 10.18 -2.62 -5.35
C CYS A 194 9.27 -1.62 -4.65
N ASN A 195 9.26 -0.38 -5.13
CA ASN A 195 8.42 0.72 -4.65
C ASN A 195 8.34 1.80 -5.74
N PHE A 196 7.76 2.97 -5.44
CA PHE A 196 7.60 4.02 -6.45
C PHE A 196 8.93 4.50 -7.06
N THR A 197 9.98 4.55 -6.25
CA THR A 197 11.31 4.95 -6.69
C THR A 197 11.88 3.96 -7.71
N SER A 198 11.84 2.66 -7.42
CA SER A 198 12.34 1.65 -8.37
C SER A 198 11.42 1.47 -9.58
N PHE A 199 10.11 1.69 -9.43
CA PHE A 199 9.16 1.79 -10.55
C PHE A 199 9.58 2.87 -11.56
N LEU A 200 9.92 4.06 -11.08
CA LEU A 200 10.39 5.17 -11.93
C LEU A 200 11.75 4.91 -12.59
N GLN A 201 12.46 3.84 -12.21
CA GLN A 201 13.71 3.44 -12.88
C GLN A 201 13.49 2.35 -13.92
N ARG A 202 12.29 1.76 -14.04
CA ARG A 202 12.01 0.68 -14.98
C ARG A 202 11.57 1.23 -16.33
N GLY A 203 12.27 0.85 -17.39
CA GLY A 203 12.05 1.41 -18.73
C GLY A 203 10.61 1.22 -19.24
N TRP A 204 10.06 0.01 -19.14
CA TRP A 204 8.68 -0.28 -19.56
C TRP A 204 7.63 0.43 -18.70
N CYS A 205 7.79 0.45 -17.38
CA CYS A 205 6.89 1.16 -16.46
C CYS A 205 6.87 2.68 -16.73
N LEU A 206 8.04 3.28 -16.96
CA LEU A 206 8.14 4.66 -17.40
C LEU A 206 7.47 4.88 -18.75
N ALA A 207 7.64 3.97 -19.71
CA ALA A 207 7.03 4.09 -21.03
C ALA A 207 5.50 4.09 -20.95
N GLU A 208 4.91 3.21 -20.14
CA GLU A 208 3.47 3.17 -19.88
C GLU A 208 2.98 4.48 -19.24
N LEU A 209 3.71 4.97 -18.23
CA LEU A 209 3.41 6.24 -17.57
C LEU A 209 3.50 7.42 -18.55
N TRP A 210 4.51 7.44 -19.42
CA TRP A 210 4.66 8.45 -20.48
C TRP A 210 3.50 8.39 -21.48
N CYS A 211 3.07 7.20 -21.90
CA CYS A 211 1.90 7.06 -22.77
C CYS A 211 0.65 7.66 -22.12
N GLN A 212 0.43 7.45 -20.82
CA GLN A 212 -0.69 8.03 -20.10
C GLN A 212 -0.59 9.56 -20.02
N LEU A 213 0.55 10.08 -19.58
CA LEU A 213 0.75 11.52 -19.35
C LEU A 213 0.79 12.34 -20.65
N LEU A 214 1.26 11.74 -21.74
CA LEU A 214 1.34 12.37 -23.06
C LEU A 214 0.12 12.09 -23.95
N SER A 215 -0.82 11.28 -23.46
CA SER A 215 -2.07 10.95 -24.15
C SER A 215 -2.88 12.19 -24.55
N SER A 216 -3.87 11.97 -25.42
CA SER A 216 -4.85 12.98 -25.82
C SER A 216 -6.05 13.06 -24.86
N LYS A 217 -6.02 12.34 -23.74
CA LYS A 217 -7.12 12.35 -22.77
C LYS A 217 -7.25 13.72 -22.13
N LYS A 218 -8.49 14.12 -21.86
CA LYS A 218 -8.80 15.38 -21.17
C LYS A 218 -8.27 15.36 -19.73
N ASP A 219 -8.34 14.20 -19.08
CA ASP A 219 -7.71 13.95 -17.79
C ASP A 219 -6.64 12.86 -17.97
N ASN A 220 -5.38 13.23 -17.75
CA ASN A 220 -4.22 12.35 -17.82
C ASN A 220 -3.58 12.14 -16.43
N ARG A 221 -4.27 12.53 -15.35
CA ARG A 221 -3.88 12.19 -13.98
C ARG A 221 -3.83 10.67 -13.80
N VAL A 222 -3.16 10.26 -12.73
CA VAL A 222 -2.99 8.85 -12.38
C VAL A 222 -3.41 8.61 -10.94
N ILE A 223 -3.87 7.40 -10.66
CA ILE A 223 -4.05 6.92 -9.29
C ILE A 223 -2.75 6.26 -8.84
N LEU A 224 -2.05 6.88 -7.91
CA LEU A 224 -0.86 6.33 -7.27
C LEU A 224 -1.26 5.55 -6.01
N ILE A 225 -0.84 4.28 -5.92
CA ILE A 225 -1.19 3.36 -4.82
C ILE A 225 0.10 2.89 -4.14
N HIS A 226 0.39 3.44 -2.96
CA HIS A 226 1.51 2.99 -2.11
C HIS A 226 1.10 1.94 -1.07
N GLY A 227 -0.19 1.88 -0.76
CA GLY A 227 -0.78 0.95 0.20
C GLY A 227 -2.28 0.89 -0.03
N SER A 228 -2.97 -0.04 0.61
CA SER A 228 -4.40 -0.24 0.38
C SER A 228 -5.27 0.96 0.79
N ARG A 229 -4.73 1.87 1.63
CA ARG A 229 -5.38 3.12 2.04
C ARG A 229 -4.53 4.37 1.78
N ASP A 230 -3.42 4.25 1.05
CA ASP A 230 -2.59 5.37 0.61
C ASP A 230 -2.69 5.52 -0.90
N VAL A 231 -3.75 6.21 -1.32
CA VAL A 231 -4.18 6.32 -2.71
C VAL A 231 -4.42 7.77 -3.10
N LYS A 232 -3.75 8.22 -4.16
CA LYS A 232 -3.80 9.62 -4.60
C LYS A 232 -4.08 9.73 -6.09
N HIS A 233 -5.02 10.59 -6.48
CA HIS A 233 -5.27 10.95 -7.87
C HIS A 233 -4.54 12.27 -8.20
N VAL A 234 -3.39 12.16 -8.85
CA VAL A 234 -2.42 13.27 -8.98
C VAL A 234 -1.87 13.40 -10.39
N TYR A 235 -1.44 14.62 -10.72
CA TYR A 235 -0.47 14.83 -11.80
C TYR A 235 0.90 14.41 -11.29
N LEU A 236 1.43 13.30 -11.79
CA LEU A 236 2.81 12.95 -11.49
C LEU A 236 3.74 13.91 -12.21
N THR A 237 4.69 14.46 -11.48
CA THR A 237 5.75 15.32 -12.02
C THR A 237 7.10 14.61 -12.02
N ASP A 238 7.23 13.53 -11.24
CA ASP A 238 8.47 12.78 -11.09
C ASP A 238 8.98 12.20 -12.41
N TRP A 239 8.08 11.84 -13.33
CA TRP A 239 8.44 11.37 -14.68
C TRP A 239 9.30 12.37 -15.44
N GLN A 240 9.19 13.68 -15.15
CA GLN A 240 9.96 14.71 -15.85
C GLN A 240 11.45 14.59 -15.58
N SER A 241 11.84 14.00 -14.44
CA SER A 241 13.23 13.78 -14.02
C SER A 241 13.73 12.37 -14.33
N ASN A 242 12.86 11.48 -14.82
CA ASN A 242 13.16 10.09 -15.09
C ASN A 242 13.02 9.81 -16.59
N SER A 243 14.16 9.71 -17.26
CA SER A 243 14.20 9.44 -18.70
C SER A 243 13.86 7.98 -18.97
N VAL A 244 12.97 7.77 -19.93
CA VAL A 244 12.71 6.44 -20.52
C VAL A 244 14.01 5.83 -21.09
N LEU A 245 14.93 6.67 -21.57
CA LEU A 245 16.20 6.28 -22.17
C LEU A 245 17.20 5.76 -21.15
N ASP A 246 17.10 6.17 -19.88
CA ASP A 246 17.97 5.72 -18.78
C ASP A 246 17.35 4.55 -18.00
N GLY A 247 16.17 4.09 -18.42
CA GLY A 247 15.43 3.03 -17.75
C GLY A 247 16.21 1.71 -17.68
N GLN A 248 15.97 0.95 -16.63
CA GLN A 248 16.45 -0.42 -16.46
C GLN A 248 15.52 -1.37 -17.24
N PHE A 249 16.11 -2.19 -18.11
CA PHE A 249 15.40 -3.19 -18.90
C PHE A 249 15.87 -4.60 -18.53
N THR A 250 14.93 -5.54 -18.44
CA THR A 250 15.28 -6.96 -18.34
C THR A 250 15.87 -7.47 -19.66
N VAL A 251 15.38 -6.94 -20.78
CA VAL A 251 15.90 -7.20 -22.12
C VAL A 251 16.38 -5.88 -22.72
N GLU A 252 17.70 -5.68 -22.76
CA GLU A 252 18.30 -4.41 -23.17
C GLU A 252 17.92 -3.97 -24.61
N ALA A 253 17.60 -4.93 -25.49
CA ALA A 253 17.14 -4.64 -26.84
C ALA A 253 15.81 -3.85 -26.88
N ASP A 254 14.99 -3.94 -25.83
CA ASP A 254 13.72 -3.21 -25.72
C ASP A 254 13.93 -1.70 -25.61
N ARG A 255 15.10 -1.24 -25.13
CA ARG A 255 15.41 0.19 -24.98
C ARG A 255 15.13 0.95 -26.27
N LEU A 256 15.63 0.45 -27.40
CA LEU A 256 15.45 1.10 -28.71
C LEU A 256 13.98 1.21 -29.13
N THR A 257 13.18 0.18 -28.82
CA THR A 257 11.74 0.18 -29.10
C THR A 257 11.03 1.24 -28.26
N VAL A 258 11.35 1.27 -26.97
CA VAL A 258 10.75 2.16 -25.99
C VAL A 258 11.20 3.63 -26.20
N SER A 259 12.44 3.87 -26.63
CA SER A 259 12.93 5.19 -27.06
C SER A 259 12.12 5.75 -28.23
N LYS A 260 11.93 4.95 -29.29
CA LYS A 260 11.16 5.37 -30.47
C LYS A 260 9.71 5.69 -30.11
N LEU A 261 9.12 4.85 -29.27
CA LEU A 261 7.78 5.08 -28.74
C LEU A 261 7.70 6.43 -28.02
N ALA A 262 8.64 6.71 -27.10
CA ALA A 262 8.69 7.97 -26.35
C ALA A 262 8.80 9.20 -27.26
N GLU A 263 9.62 9.13 -28.31
CA GLU A 263 9.73 10.19 -29.33
C GLU A 263 8.40 10.43 -30.07
N GLU A 264 7.73 9.36 -30.48
CA GLU A 264 6.46 9.41 -31.21
C GLU A 264 5.35 10.03 -30.36
N VAL A 265 5.12 9.54 -29.13
CA VAL A 265 4.07 10.06 -28.24
C VAL A 265 4.31 11.53 -27.87
N LEU A 266 5.56 11.93 -27.66
CA LEU A 266 5.91 13.33 -27.35
C LEU A 266 5.68 14.23 -28.57
N LYS A 267 6.06 13.78 -29.76
CA LYS A 267 5.81 14.50 -31.01
C LYS A 267 4.32 14.72 -31.23
N GLU A 268 3.50 13.69 -31.01
CA GLU A 268 2.04 13.78 -31.11
C GLU A 268 1.45 14.76 -30.08
N LYS A 269 1.91 14.73 -28.82
CA LYS A 269 1.50 15.68 -27.78
C LYS A 269 1.80 17.13 -28.20
N ILE A 270 3.01 17.41 -28.67
CA ILE A 270 3.41 18.76 -29.11
C ILE A 270 2.57 19.21 -30.31
N GLN A 271 2.38 18.35 -31.31
CA GLN A 271 1.60 18.67 -32.50
C GLN A 271 0.15 19.01 -32.13
N ARG A 272 -0.46 18.24 -31.23
CA ARG A 272 -1.84 18.48 -30.76
C ARG A 272 -1.96 19.80 -30.01
N LEU A 273 -1.06 20.05 -29.06
CA LEU A 273 -1.04 21.28 -28.29
C LEU A 273 -0.82 22.51 -29.17
N SER A 274 -0.08 22.38 -30.28
CA SER A 274 0.12 23.46 -31.25
C SER A 274 -1.16 23.88 -31.99
N LEU A 275 -2.17 22.99 -32.03
CA LEU A 275 -3.48 23.24 -32.66
C LEU A 275 -4.53 23.69 -31.63
N GLY A 276 -4.25 23.57 -30.34
CA GLY A 276 -5.16 23.88 -29.24
C GLY A 276 -4.89 25.25 -28.61
N PRO A 277 -5.74 25.68 -27.65
CA PRO A 277 -5.58 26.96 -26.94
C PRO A 277 -4.52 26.91 -25.81
N GLU A 278 -3.99 25.73 -25.48
CA GLU A 278 -3.12 25.44 -24.33
C GLU A 278 -1.65 25.82 -24.57
N LEU A 279 -1.42 27.10 -24.87
CA LEU A 279 -0.10 27.60 -25.28
C LEU A 279 1.00 27.43 -24.19
N CYS A 280 0.66 27.50 -22.91
CA CYS A 280 1.63 27.31 -21.83
C CYS A 280 2.19 25.87 -21.83
N SER A 281 1.32 24.87 -21.89
CA SER A 281 1.70 23.46 -21.96
C SER A 281 2.46 23.17 -23.26
N PHE A 282 1.97 23.69 -24.40
CA PHE A 282 2.67 23.60 -25.68
C PHE A 282 4.13 24.07 -25.57
N ARG A 283 4.32 25.30 -25.06
CA ARG A 283 5.64 25.91 -24.92
C ARG A 283 6.53 25.15 -23.94
N TRP A 284 5.97 24.64 -22.84
CA TRP A 284 6.72 23.82 -21.89
C TRP A 284 7.28 22.55 -22.55
N PHE A 285 6.46 21.83 -23.33
CA PHE A 285 6.93 20.64 -24.05
C PHE A 285 7.95 20.97 -25.13
N VAL A 286 7.77 22.06 -25.88
CA VAL A 286 8.76 22.50 -26.88
C VAL A 286 10.10 22.83 -26.23
N ALA A 287 10.08 23.51 -25.08
CA ALA A 287 11.29 23.86 -24.34
C ALA A 287 12.02 22.63 -23.78
N ASN A 288 11.27 21.70 -23.20
CA ASN A 288 11.82 20.51 -22.55
C ASN A 288 12.07 19.33 -23.49
N LYS A 289 11.59 19.37 -24.75
CA LYS A 289 11.74 18.26 -25.70
C LYS A 289 13.18 17.73 -25.80
N PRO A 290 14.22 18.57 -25.95
CA PRO A 290 15.59 18.05 -26.02
C PRO A 290 15.99 17.32 -24.74
N ARG A 291 15.65 17.87 -23.58
CA ARG A 291 15.96 17.27 -22.28
C ARG A 291 15.23 15.94 -22.05
N LEU A 292 13.95 15.88 -22.40
CA LEU A 292 13.13 14.68 -22.25
C LEU A 292 13.61 13.53 -23.14
N LEU A 293 14.16 13.84 -24.32
CA LEU A 293 14.66 12.85 -25.28
C LEU A 293 16.19 12.69 -25.28
N ASP A 294 16.89 13.27 -24.29
CA ASP A 294 18.36 13.32 -24.23
C ASP A 294 19.05 13.79 -25.53
N HIS A 295 18.40 14.74 -26.23
CA HIS A 295 18.97 15.40 -27.40
C HIS A 295 19.83 16.59 -27.00
N PRO A 296 20.87 16.93 -27.79
CA PRO A 296 21.67 18.11 -27.54
C PRO A 296 20.81 19.38 -27.57
N ARG A 297 21.14 20.31 -26.70
CA ARG A 297 20.50 21.63 -26.65
C ARG A 297 20.99 22.46 -27.83
N GLU A 298 20.07 23.06 -28.55
CA GLU A 298 20.38 23.92 -29.68
C GLU A 298 20.10 25.38 -29.32
N ALA A 299 21.09 26.25 -29.56
CA ALA A 299 20.89 27.68 -29.53
C ALA A 299 20.05 28.08 -30.75
N ARG A 300 18.94 28.80 -30.52
CA ARG A 300 18.07 29.24 -31.61
C ARG A 300 18.36 30.70 -31.93
N ASP A 301 18.41 31.02 -33.22
CA ASP A 301 18.27 32.42 -33.62
C ASP A 301 16.86 32.94 -33.29
N VAL A 302 16.68 34.26 -33.33
CA VAL A 302 15.41 34.92 -33.01
C VAL A 302 14.26 34.39 -33.87
N THR A 303 14.48 34.18 -35.16
CA THR A 303 13.41 33.75 -36.08
C THR A 303 12.93 32.34 -35.75
N ASN A 304 13.88 31.43 -35.53
CA ASN A 304 13.60 30.04 -35.18
C ASN A 304 12.99 29.93 -33.78
N PHE A 305 13.46 30.70 -32.81
CA PHE A 305 12.86 30.75 -31.47
C PHE A 305 11.40 31.19 -31.51
N LEU A 306 11.11 32.31 -32.18
CA LEU A 306 9.74 32.82 -32.30
C LEU A 306 8.82 31.81 -33.00
N ARG A 307 9.29 31.17 -34.07
CA ARG A 307 8.54 30.14 -34.78
C ARG A 307 8.28 28.91 -33.90
N SER A 308 9.30 28.40 -33.20
CA SER A 308 9.18 27.18 -32.38
C SER A 308 8.20 27.35 -31.22
N PHE A 309 8.18 28.52 -30.57
CA PHE A 309 7.30 28.80 -29.43
C PHE A 309 5.99 29.52 -29.79
N ALA A 310 5.70 29.63 -31.09
CA ALA A 310 4.51 30.31 -31.62
C ALA A 310 4.37 31.75 -31.06
N PHE A 311 5.46 32.51 -31.04
CA PHE A 311 5.43 33.95 -30.81
C PHE A 311 5.35 34.69 -32.15
N PRO A 312 4.42 35.65 -32.32
CA PRO A 312 4.28 36.36 -33.59
C PRO A 312 5.46 37.29 -33.86
N ASN A 313 6.11 37.83 -32.81
CA ASN A 313 7.25 38.72 -32.91
C ASN A 313 7.99 38.79 -31.56
N LEU A 314 9.15 39.46 -31.56
CA LEU A 314 10.00 39.60 -30.36
C LEU A 314 9.30 40.38 -29.23
N ALA A 315 8.51 41.41 -29.54
CA ALA A 315 7.79 42.17 -28.53
C ALA A 315 6.75 41.30 -27.78
N ALA A 316 6.06 40.42 -28.51
CA ALA A 316 5.15 39.44 -27.91
C ALA A 316 5.88 38.43 -27.04
N ALA A 317 7.08 37.99 -27.42
CA ALA A 317 7.90 37.11 -26.60
C ALA A 317 8.40 37.80 -25.32
N VAL A 318 8.76 39.09 -25.39
CA VAL A 318 9.21 39.90 -24.23
C VAL A 318 8.10 40.13 -23.22
N ASN A 319 6.88 40.41 -23.69
CA ASN A 319 5.73 40.72 -22.82
C ASN A 319 4.98 39.48 -22.31
N ALA A 320 5.35 38.30 -22.79
CA ALA A 320 4.76 37.02 -22.39
C ALA A 320 5.87 36.08 -21.86
N ASP A 321 5.62 34.78 -21.87
CA ASP A 321 6.52 33.76 -21.33
C ASP A 321 7.76 33.47 -22.21
N GLY A 322 8.23 34.41 -23.04
CA GLY A 322 9.40 34.18 -23.90
C GLY A 322 10.67 33.91 -23.08
N LEU A 323 10.89 34.68 -22.01
CA LEU A 323 12.07 34.48 -21.16
C LEU A 323 11.99 33.17 -20.37
N LEU A 324 10.79 32.77 -19.95
CA LEU A 324 10.52 31.44 -19.37
C LEU A 324 10.83 30.32 -20.37
N CYS A 325 10.40 30.44 -21.62
CA CYS A 325 10.68 29.45 -22.68
C CYS A 325 12.18 29.30 -22.94
N ALA A 326 12.91 30.40 -23.01
CA ALA A 326 14.37 30.41 -23.16
C ALA A 326 15.06 29.76 -21.95
N THR A 327 14.59 30.06 -20.73
CA THR A 327 15.09 29.48 -19.48
C THR A 327 14.87 27.97 -19.42
N LEU A 328 13.66 27.49 -19.72
CA LEU A 328 13.34 26.06 -19.74
C LEU A 328 14.08 25.30 -20.87
N SER A 329 14.38 25.97 -21.98
CA SER A 329 15.21 25.40 -23.05
C SER A 329 16.71 25.36 -22.71
N GLY A 330 17.13 26.16 -21.71
CA GLY A 330 18.53 26.48 -21.44
C GLY A 330 19.21 27.23 -22.60
N ASP A 331 18.47 28.03 -23.36
CA ASP A 331 19.01 28.84 -24.46
C ASP A 331 19.61 30.14 -23.90
N THR A 332 20.86 30.06 -23.44
CA THR A 332 21.55 31.18 -22.78
C THR A 332 21.75 32.38 -23.71
N ALA A 333 21.81 32.16 -25.02
CA ALA A 333 21.89 33.22 -26.02
C ALA A 333 20.56 33.98 -26.12
N MET A 334 19.43 33.26 -26.22
CA MET A 334 18.11 33.88 -26.27
C MET A 334 17.74 34.58 -24.97
N ILE A 335 18.17 34.06 -23.81
CA ILE A 335 18.03 34.74 -22.51
C ILE A 335 18.66 36.15 -22.57
N ARG A 336 19.88 36.29 -23.13
CA ARG A 336 20.51 37.62 -23.32
C ARG A 336 19.70 38.52 -24.24
N VAL A 337 19.24 37.99 -25.37
CA VAL A 337 18.49 38.77 -26.37
C VAL A 337 17.20 39.31 -25.78
N LEU A 338 16.43 38.48 -25.08
CA LEU A 338 15.17 38.85 -24.45
C LEU A 338 15.37 39.84 -23.30
N ALA A 339 16.36 39.62 -22.43
CA ALA A 339 16.68 40.54 -21.34
C ALA A 339 17.15 41.91 -21.86
N ASN A 340 18.01 41.95 -22.89
CA ASN A 340 18.41 43.20 -23.56
C ASN A 340 17.23 43.91 -24.25
N SER A 341 16.19 43.15 -24.60
CA SER A 341 14.91 43.66 -25.12
C SER A 341 13.92 44.08 -24.03
N ARG A 342 14.38 44.19 -22.77
CA ARG A 342 13.63 44.59 -21.58
C ARG A 342 12.61 43.57 -21.06
N ALA A 343 12.82 42.27 -21.32
CA ALA A 343 12.07 41.24 -20.60
C ALA A 343 12.42 41.27 -19.10
N ASP A 344 11.42 41.06 -18.23
CA ASP A 344 11.62 41.06 -16.78
C ASP A 344 12.34 39.77 -16.34
N VAL A 345 13.60 39.91 -15.92
CA VAL A 345 14.42 38.79 -15.43
C VAL A 345 13.96 38.25 -14.07
N ASN A 346 13.12 39.00 -13.35
CA ASN A 346 12.51 38.58 -12.09
C ASN A 346 11.04 38.19 -12.27
N GLN A 347 10.61 37.92 -13.52
CA GLN A 347 9.26 37.47 -13.83
C GLN A 347 8.87 36.32 -12.90
N ARG A 348 7.68 36.44 -12.31
CA ARG A 348 7.06 35.41 -11.49
C ARG A 348 6.10 34.59 -12.34
N VAL A 349 6.20 33.29 -12.21
CA VAL A 349 5.43 32.33 -13.00
C VAL A 349 4.09 32.08 -12.31
N SER A 350 2.99 32.26 -13.05
CA SER A 350 1.62 32.04 -12.57
C SER A 350 0.91 30.86 -13.24
N SER A 351 1.48 30.33 -14.32
CA SER A 351 1.04 29.17 -15.10
C SER A 351 2.01 28.00 -14.86
N LEU A 352 1.69 26.77 -15.27
CA LEU A 352 2.53 25.54 -15.10
C LEU A 352 2.36 24.75 -13.78
N THR A 353 1.28 24.95 -13.04
CA THR A 353 0.98 24.12 -11.86
C THR A 353 0.84 22.63 -12.19
N GLU A 354 0.32 22.30 -13.38
CA GLU A 354 0.24 20.93 -13.90
C GLU A 354 1.61 20.24 -14.09
N PHE A 355 2.70 21.01 -14.15
CA PHE A 355 4.07 20.50 -14.24
C PHE A 355 4.80 20.57 -12.89
N GLY A 356 4.09 20.88 -11.80
CA GLY A 356 4.66 20.95 -10.45
C GLY A 356 5.32 22.27 -10.09
N PHE A 357 5.12 23.33 -10.88
CA PHE A 357 5.59 24.67 -10.52
C PHE A 357 4.53 25.42 -9.72
N GLU A 358 4.91 25.95 -8.57
CA GLU A 358 3.99 26.72 -7.76
C GLU A 358 3.84 28.12 -8.34
N LYS A 359 2.68 28.73 -8.06
CA LYS A 359 2.48 30.16 -8.37
C LYS A 359 3.52 30.98 -7.62
N ASP A 360 3.93 32.08 -8.23
CA ASP A 360 4.85 33.07 -7.65
C ASP A 360 6.34 32.66 -7.69
N GLN A 361 6.70 31.50 -8.23
CA GLN A 361 8.11 31.11 -8.41
C GLN A 361 8.81 32.00 -9.45
N THR A 362 10.03 32.46 -9.15
CA THR A 362 10.83 33.30 -10.06
C THR A 362 11.51 32.46 -11.14
N LEU A 363 11.90 33.06 -12.26
CA LEU A 363 12.66 32.37 -13.31
C LEU A 363 13.91 31.65 -12.80
N LEU A 364 14.60 32.20 -11.80
CA LEU A 364 15.77 31.57 -11.18
C LEU A 364 15.41 30.29 -10.43
N MET A 365 14.29 30.28 -9.70
CA MET A 365 13.75 29.09 -9.03
C MET A 365 13.33 28.03 -10.05
N ILE A 366 12.64 28.45 -11.12
CA ILE A 366 12.22 27.55 -12.21
C ILE A 366 13.45 26.91 -12.87
N ALA A 367 14.50 27.68 -13.16
CA ALA A 367 15.73 27.16 -13.76
C ALA A 367 16.38 26.09 -12.86
N ALA A 368 16.49 26.36 -11.56
CA ALA A 368 17.02 25.42 -10.59
C ALA A 368 16.16 24.14 -10.50
N LYS A 369 14.84 24.29 -10.28
CA LYS A 369 13.86 23.21 -10.13
C LYS A 369 13.73 22.34 -11.38
N SER A 370 13.94 22.92 -12.57
CA SER A 370 13.90 22.21 -13.87
C SER A 370 15.22 21.53 -14.24
N CYS A 371 16.16 21.39 -13.30
CA CYS A 371 17.48 20.80 -13.51
C CYS A 371 18.25 21.43 -14.70
N GLN A 372 18.13 22.75 -14.88
CA GLN A 372 18.88 23.43 -15.94
C GLN A 372 20.38 23.48 -15.59
N PRO A 373 21.28 23.46 -16.59
CA PRO A 373 22.71 23.60 -16.36
C PRO A 373 23.00 24.87 -15.57
N ALA A 374 24.01 24.83 -14.70
CA ALA A 374 24.39 25.97 -13.87
C ALA A 374 24.69 27.24 -14.70
N GLU A 375 25.13 27.09 -15.96
CA GLU A 375 25.31 28.20 -16.90
C GLU A 375 24.03 29.05 -17.10
N VAL A 376 22.85 28.43 -17.08
CA VAL A 376 21.57 29.16 -17.19
C VAL A 376 21.36 30.06 -15.98
N LEU A 377 21.65 29.57 -14.77
CA LEU A 377 21.58 30.36 -13.54
C LEU A 377 22.64 31.47 -13.56
N THR A 378 23.88 31.16 -13.93
CA THR A 378 24.95 32.15 -14.10
C THR A 378 24.52 33.26 -15.06
N ARG A 379 23.90 32.89 -16.18
CA ARG A 379 23.39 33.83 -17.18
C ARG A 379 22.32 34.76 -16.62
N LEU A 380 21.35 34.23 -15.88
CA LEU A 380 20.30 35.03 -15.24
C LEU A 380 20.87 35.98 -14.17
N LEU A 381 21.84 35.52 -13.38
CA LEU A 381 22.51 36.32 -12.35
C LEU A 381 23.38 37.43 -12.94
N GLU A 382 24.10 37.18 -14.03
CA GLU A 382 24.83 38.21 -14.79
C GLU A 382 23.89 39.33 -15.29
N LEU A 383 22.64 38.99 -15.59
CA LEU A 383 21.59 39.91 -16.00
C LEU A 383 20.88 40.60 -14.82
N ARG A 384 21.45 40.51 -13.61
CA ARG A 384 20.95 41.13 -12.38
C ARG A 384 19.59 40.58 -11.89
N CYS A 385 19.33 39.29 -12.12
CA CYS A 385 18.24 38.59 -11.44
C CYS A 385 18.46 38.62 -9.92
N ASP A 386 17.40 38.85 -9.15
CA ASP A 386 17.44 38.96 -7.70
C ASP A 386 17.34 37.58 -7.05
N VAL A 387 18.46 37.16 -6.45
CA VAL A 387 18.60 35.87 -5.77
C VAL A 387 17.87 35.81 -4.42
N THR A 388 17.48 36.96 -3.86
CA THR A 388 16.87 37.08 -2.52
C THR A 388 15.36 36.93 -2.53
N LEU A 389 14.74 36.94 -3.71
CA LEU A 389 13.29 36.80 -3.86
C LEU A 389 12.81 35.45 -3.31
N ARG A 390 11.65 35.49 -2.67
CA ARG A 390 10.96 34.34 -2.08
C ARG A 390 9.63 34.08 -2.80
N ASP A 391 9.26 32.81 -2.92
CA ASP A 391 7.93 32.39 -3.38
C ASP A 391 6.90 32.43 -2.23
N ILE A 392 5.68 31.95 -2.50
CA ILE A 392 4.59 31.87 -1.51
C ILE A 392 4.91 30.99 -0.30
N GLU A 393 5.79 30.00 -0.48
CA GLU A 393 6.27 29.11 0.58
C GLU A 393 7.45 29.72 1.33
N GLY A 394 7.92 30.91 0.94
CA GLY A 394 9.09 31.57 1.54
C GLY A 394 10.42 31.00 1.08
N ASN A 395 10.42 30.12 0.07
CA ASN A 395 11.61 29.46 -0.47
C ASN A 395 12.38 30.41 -1.41
N THR A 396 13.70 30.34 -1.39
CA THR A 396 14.60 31.05 -2.32
C THR A 396 15.03 30.12 -3.47
N ALA A 397 15.78 30.64 -4.44
CA ALA A 397 16.36 29.81 -5.49
C ALA A 397 17.28 28.69 -4.96
N MET A 398 17.94 28.89 -3.80
CA MET A 398 18.79 27.88 -3.17
C MET A 398 17.99 26.62 -2.77
N ALA A 399 16.78 26.81 -2.24
CA ALA A 399 15.87 25.72 -1.89
C ALA A 399 15.39 24.90 -3.11
N SER A 400 15.52 25.45 -4.32
CA SER A 400 15.14 24.78 -5.58
C SER A 400 16.32 24.08 -6.29
N ALA A 401 17.54 24.21 -5.79
CA ALA A 401 18.74 23.66 -6.43
C ALA A 401 18.73 22.11 -6.45
N ARG A 402 19.18 21.54 -7.57
CA ARG A 402 19.15 20.09 -7.85
C ARG A 402 20.51 19.47 -8.16
N CYS A 403 21.53 20.28 -8.43
CA CYS A 403 22.90 19.80 -8.66
C CYS A 403 23.96 20.64 -7.92
N PRO A 404 25.16 20.08 -7.66
CA PRO A 404 26.23 20.77 -6.93
C PRO A 404 26.67 22.09 -7.58
N GLU A 405 26.68 22.15 -8.91
CA GLU A 405 27.13 23.32 -9.67
C GLU A 405 26.13 24.48 -9.54
N GLN A 406 24.83 24.20 -9.50
CA GLN A 406 23.81 25.21 -9.21
C GLN A 406 23.98 25.77 -7.79
N VAL A 407 24.23 24.89 -6.81
CA VAL A 407 24.50 25.31 -5.42
C VAL A 407 25.72 26.23 -5.38
N GLN A 408 26.80 25.91 -6.09
CA GLN A 408 27.99 26.77 -6.18
C GLN A 408 27.68 28.14 -6.78
N VAL A 409 26.97 28.19 -7.91
CA VAL A 409 26.61 29.45 -8.57
C VAL A 409 25.75 30.34 -7.68
N LEU A 410 24.77 29.76 -6.99
CA LEU A 410 23.89 30.50 -6.07
C LEU A 410 24.65 30.96 -4.82
N PHE A 411 25.57 30.15 -4.29
CA PHE A 411 26.45 30.53 -3.19
C PHE A 411 27.35 31.71 -3.56
N ASP A 412 27.98 31.68 -4.73
CA ASP A 412 28.83 32.76 -5.23
C ASP A 412 28.03 34.06 -5.41
N ALA A 413 26.74 33.94 -5.73
CA ALA A 413 25.78 35.05 -5.79
C ALA A 413 25.25 35.52 -4.43
N ARG A 414 25.74 34.96 -3.32
CA ARG A 414 25.32 35.26 -1.93
C ARG A 414 23.86 34.91 -1.65
N ALA A 415 23.37 33.81 -2.22
CA ALA A 415 22.07 33.25 -1.85
C ALA A 415 22.05 32.84 -0.37
N ASP A 416 20.89 32.98 0.26
CA ASP A 416 20.64 32.52 1.63
C ASP A 416 20.62 30.98 1.69
N LEU A 417 21.48 30.42 2.54
CA LEU A 417 21.63 28.97 2.76
C LEU A 417 20.77 28.44 3.90
N HIS A 418 20.32 29.30 4.81
CA HIS A 418 19.79 28.87 6.11
C HIS A 418 18.30 29.18 6.27
N SER A 419 17.81 30.31 5.74
CA SER A 419 16.43 30.71 6.02
C SER A 419 15.42 30.11 5.04
N GLY A 420 14.47 29.36 5.57
CA GLY A 420 13.21 29.00 4.92
C GLY A 420 12.02 29.27 5.83
N ARG A 421 10.79 29.18 5.30
CA ARG A 421 9.57 29.35 6.12
C ARG A 421 9.36 28.14 7.02
N GLN A 422 9.26 26.96 6.42
CA GLN A 422 9.07 25.68 7.12
C GLN A 422 10.33 24.82 7.09
N LEU A 423 11.04 24.82 5.96
CA LEU A 423 12.22 23.99 5.73
C LEU A 423 13.37 24.84 5.20
N THR A 424 14.58 24.61 5.72
CA THR A 424 15.82 25.17 5.20
C THR A 424 16.16 24.60 3.83
N PRO A 425 16.99 25.28 3.03
CA PRO A 425 17.49 24.73 1.78
C PRO A 425 18.18 23.36 1.93
N LEU A 426 18.90 23.12 3.04
CA LEU A 426 19.54 21.83 3.32
C LEU A 426 18.50 20.72 3.50
N GLN A 427 17.44 20.98 4.27
CA GLN A 427 16.34 20.05 4.50
C GLN A 427 15.56 19.72 3.21
N LEU A 428 15.27 20.72 2.39
CA LEU A 428 14.63 20.51 1.08
C LEU A 428 15.54 19.74 0.11
N CYS A 429 16.85 20.00 0.13
CA CYS A 429 17.83 19.25 -0.63
C CYS A 429 17.87 17.78 -0.17
N ALA A 430 17.82 17.52 1.13
CA ALA A 430 17.76 16.16 1.69
C ALA A 430 16.56 15.38 1.16
N ALA A 431 15.41 16.03 1.15
CA ALA A 431 14.15 15.45 0.69
C ALA A 431 14.14 15.23 -0.83
N ARG A 432 14.70 16.15 -1.63
CA ARG A 432 14.37 16.21 -3.07
C ARG A 432 15.55 16.09 -4.04
N ALA A 433 16.80 16.19 -3.59
CA ALA A 433 17.97 16.23 -4.47
C ALA A 433 18.91 15.03 -4.27
N SER A 434 19.98 14.98 -5.07
CA SER A 434 21.00 13.94 -5.01
C SER A 434 21.92 14.07 -3.78
N LEU A 435 22.55 12.96 -3.42
CA LEU A 435 23.55 12.92 -2.34
C LEU A 435 24.74 13.86 -2.61
N THR A 436 25.14 14.03 -3.87
CA THR A 436 26.23 14.94 -4.23
C THR A 436 25.87 16.40 -3.99
N THR A 437 24.63 16.79 -4.30
CA THR A 437 24.11 18.15 -4.05
C THR A 437 24.02 18.43 -2.55
N LEU A 438 23.54 17.46 -1.78
CA LEU A 438 23.48 17.56 -0.32
C LEU A 438 24.87 17.73 0.29
N ARG A 439 25.84 16.91 -0.12
CA ARG A 439 27.23 17.01 0.33
C ARG A 439 27.83 18.38 0.03
N LYS A 440 27.51 18.96 -1.13
CA LYS A 440 27.97 20.29 -1.50
C LYS A 440 27.45 21.38 -0.55
N LEU A 441 26.19 21.30 -0.12
CA LEU A 441 25.65 22.21 0.90
C LEU A 441 26.32 22.02 2.27
N LEU A 442 26.59 20.77 2.66
CA LEU A 442 27.30 20.46 3.90
C LEU A 442 28.75 21.00 3.89
N GLU A 443 29.46 20.92 2.75
CA GLU A 443 30.79 21.54 2.57
C GLU A 443 30.78 23.06 2.74
N MET A 444 29.66 23.72 2.42
CA MET A 444 29.47 25.16 2.60
C MET A 444 29.15 25.57 4.04
N ARG A 445 29.29 24.64 5.00
CA ARG A 445 29.01 24.86 6.43
C ARG A 445 27.54 25.22 6.69
N CYS A 446 26.61 24.66 5.91
CA CYS A 446 25.21 24.65 6.34
C CYS A 446 25.12 23.90 7.67
N ASP A 447 24.39 24.47 8.63
CA ASP A 447 24.27 23.87 9.96
C ASP A 447 23.65 22.46 9.84
N PRO A 448 24.15 21.49 10.62
CA PRO A 448 23.54 20.17 10.67
C PRO A 448 22.12 20.26 11.23
N ILE A 449 21.27 19.32 10.82
CA ILE A 449 19.87 19.23 11.28
C ILE A 449 19.81 19.17 12.81
N GLY A 450 18.99 20.03 13.40
CA GLY A 450 18.73 20.13 14.83
C GLY A 450 17.56 19.28 15.33
N GLU A 451 17.19 19.47 16.61
CA GLU A 451 16.03 18.83 17.23
C GLU A 451 14.72 19.24 16.54
N GLY A 452 13.89 18.26 16.18
CA GLY A 452 12.58 18.50 15.57
C GLY A 452 12.61 18.85 14.08
N GLU A 453 13.79 18.85 13.47
CA GLU A 453 13.97 19.30 12.08
C GLU A 453 13.90 18.16 11.05
N LEU A 454 13.70 16.92 11.47
CA LEU A 454 13.82 15.74 10.60
C LEU A 454 12.46 15.21 10.08
N GLN A 455 11.35 15.49 10.77
CA GLN A 455 10.04 14.93 10.43
C GLN A 455 9.49 15.45 9.09
N LEU A 456 9.46 16.78 8.89
CA LEU A 456 8.95 17.40 7.67
C LEU A 456 9.76 17.03 6.40
N PRO A 457 11.10 17.03 6.42
CA PRO A 457 11.88 16.56 5.26
C PRO A 457 11.61 15.11 4.91
N ILE A 458 11.44 14.22 5.90
CA ILE A 458 11.10 12.81 5.65
C ILE A 458 9.76 12.71 4.91
N LEU A 459 8.73 13.44 5.37
CA LEU A 459 7.42 13.45 4.69
C LEU A 459 7.51 13.89 3.22
N GLN A 460 8.41 14.83 2.92
CA GLN A 460 8.64 15.33 1.57
C GLN A 460 9.65 14.51 0.74
N SER A 461 10.24 13.46 1.33
CA SER A 461 11.29 12.68 0.67
C SER A 461 10.79 11.51 -0.17
N ARG A 462 9.50 11.19 -0.08
CA ARG A 462 8.88 10.10 -0.82
C ARG A 462 9.10 10.27 -2.33
N GLY A 463 9.61 9.22 -2.98
CA GLY A 463 9.92 9.22 -4.41
C GLY A 463 11.34 9.70 -4.75
N ASN A 464 12.11 10.22 -3.79
CA ASN A 464 13.51 10.53 -4.02
C ASN A 464 14.39 9.25 -3.87
N PRO A 465 15.08 8.79 -4.93
CA PRO A 465 15.97 7.63 -4.85
C PRO A 465 17.15 7.79 -3.89
N PHE A 466 17.49 9.02 -3.54
CA PHE A 466 18.62 9.33 -2.67
C PHE A 466 18.20 9.59 -1.22
N ALA A 467 16.90 9.58 -0.88
CA ALA A 467 16.40 9.93 0.45
C ALA A 467 17.12 9.18 1.58
N LEU A 468 17.17 7.84 1.52
CA LEU A 468 17.85 7.02 2.51
C LEU A 468 19.33 7.41 2.70
N HIS A 469 20.04 7.62 1.59
CA HIS A 469 21.45 8.01 1.61
C HIS A 469 21.65 9.44 2.13
N ASN A 470 20.74 10.35 1.77
CA ASN A 470 20.73 11.74 2.19
C ASN A 470 20.55 11.83 3.71
N PHE A 471 19.52 11.18 4.26
CA PHE A 471 19.25 11.17 5.69
C PHE A 471 20.34 10.45 6.48
N ARG A 472 20.90 9.35 5.97
CA ARG A 472 22.07 8.71 6.57
C ARG A 472 23.26 9.68 6.64
N SER A 473 23.54 10.38 5.54
CA SER A 473 24.63 11.37 5.51
C SER A 473 24.38 12.51 6.49
N LEU A 474 23.15 13.00 6.62
CA LEU A 474 22.79 14.08 7.56
C LEU A 474 22.93 13.64 9.01
N LEU A 475 22.43 12.46 9.36
CA LEU A 475 22.57 11.91 10.71
C LEU A 475 24.05 11.70 11.06
N HIS A 476 24.87 11.20 10.13
CA HIS A 476 26.32 11.12 10.34
C HIS A 476 26.96 12.48 10.59
N HIS A 477 26.64 13.50 9.78
CA HIS A 477 27.20 14.85 9.97
C HIS A 477 26.73 15.49 11.27
N ALA A 478 25.46 15.32 11.64
CA ALA A 478 24.92 15.76 12.93
C ALA A 478 25.64 15.08 14.10
N ALA A 479 25.92 13.77 14.01
CA ALA A 479 26.68 13.04 15.02
C ALA A 479 28.11 13.54 15.19
N HIS A 480 28.73 13.97 14.09
CA HIS A 480 30.09 14.53 14.10
C HIS A 480 30.09 15.94 14.70
N ALA A 481 29.11 16.77 14.35
CA ALA A 481 28.97 18.12 14.89
C ALA A 481 28.73 18.10 16.40
N ALA A 482 27.83 17.24 16.89
CA ALA A 482 27.52 17.13 18.31
C ALA A 482 28.73 16.69 19.16
N ARG A 483 29.60 15.81 18.61
CA ARG A 483 30.87 15.43 19.24
C ARG A 483 31.88 16.57 19.32
N SER A 484 31.84 17.50 18.36
CA SER A 484 32.75 18.65 18.33
C SER A 484 32.34 19.75 19.31
N THR A 485 31.07 19.84 19.71
CA THR A 485 30.56 20.90 20.59
C THR A 485 30.71 20.58 22.07
N ASP A 486 30.65 19.30 22.47
CA ASP A 486 30.61 18.92 23.89
C ASP A 486 31.99 18.72 24.54
N GLY A 487 33.10 18.75 23.80
CA GLY A 487 34.45 18.63 24.36
C GLY A 487 34.72 17.35 25.18
N LEU A 488 33.82 16.36 25.10
CA LEU A 488 33.83 15.13 25.87
C LEU A 488 34.03 13.95 24.92
N GLU A 489 35.28 13.49 24.76
CA GLU A 489 35.67 12.35 23.92
C GLU A 489 35.19 10.97 24.44
N GLY A 490 34.11 10.91 25.24
CA GLY A 490 33.78 9.71 26.03
C GLY A 490 32.34 9.23 26.07
N LEU A 491 31.37 9.93 25.44
CA LEU A 491 29.99 9.44 25.32
C LEU A 491 29.78 8.79 23.95
N ASP A 492 29.11 7.64 23.93
CA ASP A 492 28.71 6.99 22.68
C ASP A 492 27.93 8.00 21.83
N GLY A 493 28.41 8.28 20.61
CA GLY A 493 27.84 9.34 19.75
C GLY A 493 26.35 9.15 19.39
N LEU A 494 25.74 8.04 19.78
CA LEU A 494 24.30 7.78 19.68
C LEU A 494 23.49 8.63 20.67
N ASP A 495 23.97 8.89 21.90
CA ASP A 495 23.23 9.69 22.89
C ASP A 495 23.12 11.16 22.47
N SER A 496 24.15 11.68 21.79
CA SER A 496 24.16 13.05 21.27
C SER A 496 23.16 13.29 20.12
N LEU A 497 22.74 12.22 19.43
CA LEU A 497 21.76 12.28 18.35
C LEU A 497 20.32 12.06 18.82
N TRP A 498 20.14 11.67 20.09
CA TRP A 498 18.84 11.41 20.67
C TRP A 498 17.80 12.51 20.39
N PRO A 499 18.13 13.82 20.56
CA PRO A 499 17.18 14.91 20.27
C PRO A 499 16.87 15.07 18.78
N VAL A 500 17.76 14.66 17.88
CA VAL A 500 17.53 14.79 16.42
C VAL A 500 16.56 13.72 15.93
N VAL A 501 16.73 12.47 16.37
CA VAL A 501 15.92 11.34 15.89
C VAL A 501 14.61 11.13 16.65
N ASN A 502 14.51 11.67 17.87
CA ASN A 502 13.27 11.66 18.68
C ASN A 502 12.64 13.05 18.86
N GLY A 503 13.27 14.10 18.33
CA GLY A 503 12.79 15.47 18.45
C GLY A 503 11.47 15.67 17.72
N ARG A 504 10.55 16.38 18.38
CA ARG A 504 9.24 16.74 17.83
C ARG A 504 9.34 18.00 17.00
N THR A 505 8.59 18.09 15.91
CA THR A 505 8.63 19.27 15.03
C THR A 505 8.27 20.53 15.81
N ARG A 506 9.12 21.56 15.68
CA ARG A 506 8.85 22.89 16.21
C ARG A 506 7.99 23.65 15.20
N LEU A 507 6.73 23.88 15.56
CA LEU A 507 5.76 24.60 14.74
C LEU A 507 5.61 26.04 15.24
N SER A 508 5.34 26.97 14.32
CA SER A 508 4.84 28.29 14.68
C SER A 508 3.43 28.21 15.26
N ASP A 509 2.95 29.30 15.89
CA ASP A 509 1.59 29.36 16.44
C ASP A 509 0.52 29.12 15.35
N GLU A 510 0.70 29.71 14.17
CA GLU A 510 -0.18 29.54 13.00
C GLU A 510 -0.22 28.08 12.51
N GLU A 511 0.94 27.42 12.45
CA GLU A 511 1.02 26.02 12.04
C GLU A 511 0.44 25.08 13.08
N THR A 512 0.65 25.39 14.36
CA THR A 512 0.08 24.67 15.49
C THR A 512 -1.44 24.72 15.42
N GLU A 513 -2.02 25.90 15.24
CA GLU A 513 -3.48 26.08 15.05
C GLU A 513 -3.99 25.28 13.85
N SER A 514 -3.31 25.38 12.70
CA SER A 514 -3.68 24.61 11.50
C SER A 514 -3.65 23.09 11.71
N CYS A 515 -2.71 22.59 12.51
CA CYS A 515 -2.67 21.16 12.82
C CYS A 515 -3.77 20.75 13.82
N HIS A 516 -4.15 21.62 14.77
CA HIS A 516 -5.28 21.37 15.66
C HIS A 516 -6.60 21.32 14.90
N GLU A 517 -6.81 22.20 13.93
CA GLU A 517 -7.96 22.15 13.02
C GLU A 517 -7.99 20.83 12.23
N ALA A 518 -6.84 20.38 11.74
CA ALA A 518 -6.72 19.10 11.04
C ALA A 518 -7.06 17.92 11.96
N LEU A 519 -6.63 17.96 13.22
CA LEU A 519 -6.97 16.96 14.23
C LEU A 519 -8.47 16.92 14.52
N GLN A 520 -9.10 18.08 14.73
CA GLN A 520 -10.55 18.17 14.94
C GLN A 520 -11.32 17.58 13.76
N LYS A 521 -10.85 17.82 12.54
CA LYS A 521 -11.44 17.26 11.33
C LYS A 521 -11.30 15.73 11.25
N ILE A 522 -10.17 15.18 11.69
CA ILE A 522 -9.99 13.72 11.78
C ILE A 522 -10.93 13.11 12.82
N ILE A 523 -11.14 13.79 13.96
CA ILE A 523 -12.08 13.34 15.00
C ILE A 523 -13.52 13.38 14.47
N SER A 524 -13.89 14.40 13.69
CA SER A 524 -15.26 14.53 13.16
C SER A 524 -15.56 13.58 12.00
N ASP A 525 -14.66 13.51 11.02
CA ASP A 525 -14.92 12.85 9.73
C ASP A 525 -14.35 11.41 9.72
N GLY A 526 -13.47 11.10 10.64
CA GLY A 526 -12.68 9.86 10.67
C GLY A 526 -11.43 9.95 9.78
N TRP A 527 -10.39 9.25 10.21
CA TRP A 527 -9.07 9.25 9.56
C TRP A 527 -9.13 8.98 8.04
N ASN A 528 -9.83 7.92 7.62
CA ASN A 528 -9.87 7.49 6.22
C ASN A 528 -10.68 8.42 5.30
N HIS A 529 -11.49 9.33 5.85
CA HIS A 529 -12.27 10.30 5.06
C HIS A 529 -11.57 11.66 4.93
N CYS A 530 -10.48 11.87 5.67
CA CYS A 530 -9.64 13.05 5.59
C CYS A 530 -8.57 12.90 4.50
N SER A 531 -8.16 14.02 3.87
CA SER A 531 -7.06 14.00 2.90
C SER A 531 -5.71 13.74 3.57
N THR A 532 -4.72 13.26 2.82
CA THR A 532 -3.32 13.08 3.25
C THR A 532 -2.79 14.38 3.84
N MET A 533 -3.13 15.55 3.27
CA MET A 533 -2.71 16.83 3.84
C MET A 533 -3.24 17.04 5.26
N ILE A 534 -4.51 16.72 5.50
CA ILE A 534 -5.13 16.81 6.84
C ILE A 534 -4.51 15.76 7.77
N GLN A 535 -4.40 14.50 7.31
CA GLN A 535 -3.78 13.41 8.06
C GLN A 535 -2.33 13.72 8.44
N SER A 536 -1.54 14.24 7.51
CA SER A 536 -0.13 14.60 7.76
C SER A 536 -0.04 15.76 8.73
N LYS A 537 -0.87 16.80 8.59
CA LYS A 537 -0.92 17.93 9.54
C LYS A 537 -1.25 17.47 10.96
N ALA A 538 -2.30 16.67 11.12
CA ALA A 538 -2.66 16.14 12.44
C ALA A 538 -1.56 15.23 13.02
N MET A 539 -0.88 14.46 12.17
CA MET A 539 0.24 13.59 12.58
C MET A 539 1.49 14.36 13.01
N ILE A 540 1.74 15.54 12.44
CA ILE A 540 2.91 16.36 12.78
C ILE A 540 2.87 16.83 14.25
N LEU A 541 1.68 17.03 14.82
CA LEU A 541 1.52 17.43 16.23
C LEU A 541 2.12 16.39 17.19
N GLU A 542 3.22 16.78 17.83
CA GLU A 542 4.05 15.93 18.70
C GLU A 542 4.50 14.61 18.05
N GLY A 543 4.47 14.51 16.73
CA GLY A 543 5.01 13.38 16.00
C GLY A 543 6.54 13.40 15.98
N THR A 544 7.13 12.23 15.81
CA THR A 544 8.59 12.04 15.68
C THR A 544 8.97 11.76 14.22
N PRO A 545 10.26 11.83 13.87
CA PRO A 545 10.74 11.41 12.55
C PRO A 545 10.34 9.98 12.19
N LEU A 546 10.22 9.09 13.19
CA LEU A 546 9.77 7.72 13.00
C LEU A 546 8.29 7.65 12.59
N HIS A 547 7.44 8.54 13.11
CA HIS A 547 6.05 8.67 12.65
C HIS A 547 5.99 9.09 11.18
N ALA A 548 6.83 10.05 10.76
CA ALA A 548 6.90 10.45 9.36
C ALA A 548 7.34 9.30 8.45
N ALA A 549 8.39 8.56 8.83
CA ALA A 549 8.89 7.42 8.06
C ALA A 549 7.83 6.29 7.94
N ALA A 550 7.13 5.98 9.04
CA ALA A 550 6.05 5.00 9.04
C ALA A 550 4.80 5.46 8.30
N TYR A 551 4.45 6.74 8.39
CA TYR A 551 3.35 7.34 7.63
C TYR A 551 3.60 7.30 6.12
N ILE A 552 4.86 7.46 5.69
CA ILE A 552 5.21 7.32 4.29
C ILE A 552 5.50 5.88 3.86
N GLY A 553 5.64 4.95 4.80
CA GLY A 553 5.90 3.53 4.54
C GLY A 553 7.32 3.24 4.04
N ASP A 554 8.29 4.11 4.33
CA ASP A 554 9.69 3.93 3.91
C ASP A 554 10.44 3.11 4.97
N ARG A 555 10.61 1.81 4.69
CA ARG A 555 11.27 0.88 5.62
C ARG A 555 12.73 1.21 5.82
N GLY A 556 13.42 1.65 4.77
CA GLY A 556 14.84 2.03 4.85
C GLY A 556 15.05 3.16 5.85
N LEU A 557 14.17 4.17 5.84
CA LEU A 557 14.22 5.28 6.81
C LEU A 557 13.83 4.84 8.21
N ILE A 558 12.86 3.95 8.37
CA ILE A 558 12.51 3.38 9.70
C ILE A 558 13.69 2.62 10.29
N GLU A 559 14.32 1.74 9.52
CA GLU A 559 15.50 0.98 9.95
C GLU A 559 16.68 1.90 10.27
N LEU A 560 16.92 2.91 9.43
CA LEU A 560 17.94 3.93 9.67
C LEU A 560 17.68 4.68 10.99
N LEU A 561 16.47 5.19 11.20
CA LEU A 561 16.13 5.93 12.42
C LEU A 561 16.28 5.04 13.67
N ARG A 562 15.85 3.78 13.61
CA ARG A 562 16.03 2.81 14.69
C ARG A 562 17.52 2.53 14.98
N GLN A 563 18.36 2.42 13.95
CA GLN A 563 19.82 2.27 14.11
C GLN A 563 20.46 3.45 14.86
N TYR A 564 19.91 4.66 14.69
CA TYR A 564 20.37 5.87 15.39
C TYR A 564 19.64 6.13 16.72
N GLY A 565 18.82 5.19 17.20
CA GLY A 565 18.17 5.28 18.51
C GLY A 565 16.80 5.94 18.52
N ALA A 566 16.08 6.00 17.39
CA ALA A 566 14.67 6.41 17.43
C ALA A 566 13.84 5.39 18.23
N LYS A 567 13.10 5.87 19.24
CA LYS A 567 12.08 5.11 19.96
C LYS A 567 10.73 5.28 19.28
N SER A 568 9.84 4.34 19.54
CA SER A 568 8.52 4.34 18.92
C SER A 568 7.65 5.45 19.51
N SER A 569 7.07 5.44 20.71
CA SER A 569 6.28 6.53 21.32
C SER A 569 5.02 7.01 20.57
N ALA A 570 3.99 7.37 21.34
CA ALA A 570 2.78 7.98 20.82
C ALA A 570 2.97 9.48 20.49
N ASN A 571 2.28 9.94 19.45
CA ASN A 571 1.99 11.36 19.24
C ASN A 571 0.76 11.83 20.05
N LEU A 572 0.32 13.08 19.85
CA LEU A 572 -0.85 13.65 20.55
C LEU A 572 -2.17 12.91 20.31
N MET A 573 -2.27 12.11 19.25
CA MET A 573 -3.44 11.27 18.97
C MET A 573 -3.39 9.92 19.70
N GLY A 574 -2.35 9.65 20.49
CA GLY A 574 -2.07 8.33 21.04
C GLY A 574 -1.60 7.33 19.98
N MET A 575 -1.33 7.78 18.74
CA MET A 575 -0.94 6.92 17.64
C MET A 575 0.57 6.76 17.62
N PHE A 576 1.02 5.53 17.43
CA PHE A 576 2.42 5.19 17.26
C PHE A 576 2.77 5.11 15.77
N PRO A 577 4.07 5.13 15.42
CA PRO A 577 4.52 4.91 14.05
C PRO A 577 3.91 3.65 13.41
N GLU A 578 3.85 2.54 14.14
CA GLU A 578 3.30 1.27 13.65
C GLU A 578 1.80 1.38 13.33
N ASP A 579 1.03 2.08 14.18
CA ASP A 579 -0.40 2.31 13.95
C ASP A 579 -0.62 3.13 12.68
N LEU A 580 0.23 4.14 12.42
CA LEU A 580 0.16 4.96 11.22
C LEU A 580 0.41 4.10 9.97
N ALA A 581 1.39 3.20 10.01
CA ALA A 581 1.67 2.30 8.89
C ALA A 581 0.48 1.36 8.59
N VAL A 582 -0.15 0.83 9.65
CA VAL A 582 -1.36 -0.01 9.52
C VAL A 582 -2.54 0.80 8.96
N LYS A 583 -2.79 2.01 9.48
CA LYS A 583 -3.87 2.87 8.98
C LYS A 583 -3.70 3.25 7.51
N ARG A 584 -2.46 3.31 7.02
CA ARG A 584 -2.13 3.61 5.62
C ARG A 584 -2.20 2.37 4.71
N GLY A 585 -2.37 1.18 5.29
CA GLY A 585 -2.52 -0.07 4.56
C GLY A 585 -1.20 -0.61 4.00
N PHE A 586 -0.09 -0.41 4.73
CA PHE A 586 1.21 -0.96 4.34
C PHE A 586 1.33 -2.41 4.82
N LEU A 587 1.06 -3.35 3.90
CA LEU A 587 0.91 -4.79 4.19
C LEU A 587 2.14 -5.49 4.81
N GLN A 588 3.34 -4.94 4.61
CA GLN A 588 4.55 -5.49 5.25
C GLN A 588 4.56 -5.29 6.76
N PHE A 589 3.96 -4.20 7.25
CA PHE A 589 3.86 -3.93 8.69
C PHE A 589 2.79 -4.81 9.34
N THR A 590 1.71 -5.12 8.61
CA THR A 590 0.77 -6.15 9.06
C THR A 590 1.39 -7.54 9.05
N GLN A 591 2.35 -7.87 8.18
CA GLN A 591 3.08 -9.15 8.26
C GLN A 591 3.93 -9.30 9.54
N GLU A 592 4.62 -8.25 9.99
CA GLU A 592 5.37 -8.30 11.25
C GLU A 592 4.42 -8.51 12.46
N VAL A 593 3.34 -7.73 12.53
CA VAL A 593 2.31 -7.86 13.58
C VAL A 593 1.60 -9.23 13.49
N LEU A 594 1.25 -9.66 12.29
CA LEU A 594 0.67 -10.99 12.03
C LEU A 594 1.61 -12.10 12.48
N SER A 595 2.90 -12.02 12.14
CA SER A 595 3.89 -13.01 12.53
C SER A 595 4.01 -13.09 14.05
N LEU A 596 3.96 -11.95 14.75
CA LEU A 596 3.98 -11.89 16.21
C LEU A 596 2.75 -12.56 16.81
N VAL A 597 1.54 -12.21 16.35
CA VAL A 597 0.30 -12.80 16.87
C VAL A 597 0.21 -14.30 16.55
N VAL A 598 0.56 -14.72 15.33
CA VAL A 598 0.56 -16.13 14.93
C VAL A 598 1.56 -16.93 15.77
N ASN A 599 2.78 -16.43 15.97
CA ASN A 599 3.79 -17.08 16.83
C ASN A 599 3.29 -17.23 18.28
N ARG A 600 2.58 -16.23 18.80
CA ARG A 600 1.98 -16.29 20.13
C ARG A 600 0.89 -17.34 20.25
N VAL A 601 -0.04 -17.37 19.30
CA VAL A 601 -1.07 -18.40 19.24
C VAL A 601 -0.43 -19.80 19.16
N LEU A 602 0.62 -19.95 18.36
CA LEU A 602 1.34 -21.23 18.24
C LEU A 602 2.07 -21.67 19.52
N ASN A 603 2.56 -20.72 20.31
CA ASN A 603 3.21 -20.95 21.60
C ASN A 603 2.22 -21.24 22.73
N ALA A 604 1.03 -20.63 22.70
CA ALA A 604 -0.06 -20.88 23.64
C ALA A 604 -0.71 -22.26 23.40
N LEU A 605 -0.70 -22.72 22.16
CA LEU A 605 -1.19 -24.05 21.80
C LEU A 605 -0.15 -25.14 22.12
N PRO A 606 -0.59 -26.32 22.59
CA PRO A 606 0.26 -27.50 22.67
C PRO A 606 1.04 -27.72 21.37
N PRO A 607 2.31 -28.19 21.41
CA PRO A 607 3.17 -28.30 20.24
C PRO A 607 2.61 -29.11 19.07
N ARG A 608 1.63 -29.96 19.35
CA ARG A 608 1.00 -30.91 18.41
C ARG A 608 -0.28 -30.37 17.79
N LEU A 609 -0.73 -29.17 18.15
CA LEU A 609 -1.91 -28.55 17.55
C LEU A 609 -1.50 -27.52 16.49
N VAL A 610 -2.14 -27.62 15.33
CA VAL A 610 -2.03 -26.65 14.24
C VAL A 610 -3.33 -25.86 14.17
N PRO A 611 -3.31 -24.54 14.37
CA PRO A 611 -4.53 -23.74 14.24
C PRO A 611 -4.94 -23.61 12.76
N SER A 612 -6.24 -23.77 12.50
CA SER A 612 -6.85 -23.49 11.19
C SER A 612 -6.82 -22.00 10.85
N ARG A 613 -7.01 -21.66 9.58
CA ARG A 613 -7.11 -20.27 9.09
C ARG A 613 -8.23 -19.48 9.78
N SER A 614 -9.39 -20.11 9.98
CA SER A 614 -10.54 -19.51 10.69
C SER A 614 -10.22 -19.25 12.16
N PHE A 615 -9.53 -20.18 12.82
CA PHE A 615 -9.05 -20.01 14.19
C PHE A 615 -8.09 -18.83 14.31
N LEU A 616 -7.08 -18.74 13.43
CA LEU A 616 -6.11 -17.63 13.45
C LEU A 616 -6.77 -16.28 13.17
N THR A 617 -7.72 -16.24 12.24
CA THR A 617 -8.50 -15.01 11.96
C THR A 617 -9.24 -14.55 13.22
N ALA A 618 -9.91 -15.48 13.93
CA ALA A 618 -10.60 -15.15 15.17
C ALA A 618 -9.64 -14.68 16.27
N SER A 619 -8.49 -15.33 16.43
CA SER A 619 -7.47 -14.89 17.40
C SER A 619 -7.00 -13.46 17.13
N ILE A 620 -6.78 -13.09 15.87
CA ILE A 620 -6.34 -11.72 15.51
C ILE A 620 -7.45 -10.71 15.74
N GLN A 621 -8.69 -11.02 15.40
CA GLN A 621 -9.84 -10.15 15.66
C GLN A 621 -10.04 -9.90 17.16
N ILE A 622 -9.87 -10.94 17.99
CA ILE A 622 -9.92 -10.79 19.45
C ILE A 622 -8.80 -9.86 19.91
N VAL A 623 -7.56 -10.04 19.43
CA VAL A 623 -6.43 -9.17 19.79
C VAL A 623 -6.70 -7.72 19.40
N GLU A 624 -7.13 -7.48 18.17
CA GLU A 624 -7.47 -6.15 17.66
C GLU A 624 -8.57 -5.50 18.51
N ALA A 625 -9.65 -6.23 18.79
CA ALA A 625 -10.74 -5.75 19.62
C ALA A 625 -10.31 -5.44 21.06
N LEU A 626 -9.45 -6.28 21.66
CA LEU A 626 -8.91 -6.05 23.00
C LEU A 626 -7.97 -4.85 23.07
N ILE A 627 -7.15 -4.65 22.05
CA ILE A 627 -6.28 -3.46 21.94
C ILE A 627 -7.11 -2.20 21.82
N ASN A 628 -8.10 -2.19 20.92
CA ASN A 628 -8.98 -1.04 20.71
C ASN A 628 -9.76 -0.70 21.98
N ALA A 629 -10.29 -1.72 22.65
CA ALA A 629 -11.02 -1.55 23.89
C ALA A 629 -10.11 -1.00 25.01
N TRP A 630 -8.87 -1.51 25.14
CA TRP A 630 -7.89 -0.97 26.10
C TRP A 630 -7.56 0.51 25.81
N PHE A 631 -7.43 0.85 24.52
CA PHE A 631 -7.10 2.20 24.08
C PHE A 631 -8.22 3.20 24.41
N ASP A 632 -9.48 2.80 24.23
CA ASP A 632 -10.65 3.61 24.60
C ASP A 632 -10.66 3.98 26.10
N VAL A 633 -10.23 3.05 26.97
CA VAL A 633 -10.13 3.27 28.43
C VAL A 633 -8.94 4.15 28.79
N HIS A 634 -7.81 3.98 28.10
CA HIS A 634 -6.62 4.81 28.34
C HIS A 634 -6.84 6.27 27.95
N GLN A 635 -7.62 6.56 26.90
CA GLN A 635 -7.88 7.92 26.43
C GLN A 635 -8.88 8.72 27.29
N SER A 636 -9.73 8.07 28.07
CA SER A 636 -10.86 8.74 28.72
C SER A 636 -10.54 9.42 30.07
N LEU A 637 -9.29 9.38 30.56
CA LEU A 637 -8.91 9.81 31.93
C LEU A 637 -9.77 9.19 33.05
N ALA A 638 -10.44 8.09 32.71
CA ALA A 638 -11.15 7.11 33.51
C ALA A 638 -12.00 7.61 34.70
N THR A 639 -13.33 7.59 34.50
CA THR A 639 -14.32 7.71 35.58
C THR A 639 -14.80 6.33 36.05
N GLU A 640 -15.28 6.20 37.30
CA GLU A 640 -15.83 4.95 37.87
C GLU A 640 -16.97 4.34 37.02
N THR A 641 -17.67 5.18 36.26
CA THR A 641 -18.68 4.81 35.28
C THR A 641 -18.15 4.07 34.05
N GLU A 642 -16.90 4.30 33.66
CA GLU A 642 -16.25 3.64 32.52
C GLU A 642 -15.72 2.25 32.90
N VAL A 643 -15.29 2.07 34.15
CA VAL A 643 -14.95 0.74 34.72
C VAL A 643 -16.17 -0.19 34.72
N GLN A 644 -17.35 0.34 35.03
CA GLN A 644 -18.61 -0.42 34.94
C GLN A 644 -19.04 -0.69 33.48
N ARG A 645 -18.69 0.19 32.54
CA ARG A 645 -18.89 -0.05 31.10
C ARG A 645 -17.96 -1.15 30.61
N TRP A 646 -16.73 -1.20 31.12
CA TRP A 646 -15.73 -2.22 30.84
C TRP A 646 -16.11 -3.60 31.40
N GLY A 647 -16.55 -3.67 32.67
CA GLY A 647 -17.09 -4.90 33.26
C GLY A 647 -18.19 -5.55 32.43
N ARG A 648 -19.01 -4.72 31.76
CA ARG A 648 -20.06 -5.19 30.82
C ARG A 648 -19.52 -5.72 29.48
N MET A 649 -18.31 -5.37 29.06
CA MET A 649 -17.73 -5.81 27.78
C MET A 649 -16.89 -7.08 27.91
N VAL A 650 -16.20 -7.25 29.04
CA VAL A 650 -15.15 -8.26 29.21
C VAL A 650 -15.32 -9.12 30.47
N GLY A 651 -16.35 -8.84 31.29
CA GLY A 651 -16.65 -9.53 32.54
C GLY A 651 -16.03 -8.83 33.76
N ASP A 652 -16.73 -8.80 34.90
CA ASP A 652 -16.32 -8.04 36.09
C ASP A 652 -14.99 -8.53 36.71
N ALA A 653 -14.70 -9.83 36.65
CA ALA A 653 -13.44 -10.41 37.13
C ALA A 653 -12.24 -10.01 36.26
N CYS A 654 -12.37 -10.13 34.93
CA CYS A 654 -11.36 -9.71 33.97
C CYS A 654 -11.19 -8.19 33.97
N ALA A 655 -12.29 -7.44 34.09
CA ALA A 655 -12.30 -6.00 34.18
C ALA A 655 -11.59 -5.49 35.43
N HIS A 656 -11.78 -6.12 36.60
CA HIS A 656 -11.15 -5.69 37.84
C HIS A 656 -9.64 -5.96 37.86
N ALA A 657 -9.21 -7.12 37.35
CA ALA A 657 -7.78 -7.44 37.19
C ALA A 657 -7.10 -6.52 36.16
N TRP A 658 -7.76 -6.26 35.02
CA TRP A 658 -7.28 -5.28 34.03
C TRP A 658 -7.24 -3.86 34.56
N TRP A 659 -8.17 -3.50 35.44
CA TRP A 659 -8.29 -2.16 36.00
C TRP A 659 -7.25 -1.87 37.09
N GLN A 660 -7.02 -2.81 38.02
CA GLN A 660 -6.02 -2.63 39.08
C GLN A 660 -4.60 -2.42 38.52
N ASP A 661 -4.27 -3.06 37.39
CA ASP A 661 -2.97 -2.90 36.73
C ASP A 661 -2.90 -1.67 35.79
N ALA A 662 -4.04 -1.20 35.24
CA ALA A 662 -4.11 0.02 34.42
C ALA A 662 -4.07 1.32 35.24
N ALA A 663 -4.60 1.30 36.47
CA ALA A 663 -4.70 2.48 37.34
C ALA A 663 -3.33 2.93 37.92
N GLU A 664 -2.28 2.11 37.83
CA GLU A 664 -0.98 2.42 38.43
C GLU A 664 0.00 3.20 37.53
N GLN A 665 -0.18 3.39 36.21
CA GLN A 665 0.90 3.95 35.35
C GLN A 665 0.54 4.78 34.09
N GLN A 666 1.53 5.61 33.67
CA GLN A 666 1.53 6.58 32.55
C GLN A 666 2.29 6.09 31.27
N ALA A 667 2.04 4.87 30.75
CA ALA A 667 2.75 4.34 29.58
C ALA A 667 1.83 3.76 28.49
N SER A 668 2.25 3.83 27.22
CA SER A 668 1.41 3.78 26.01
C SER A 668 1.46 2.44 25.19
N ALA A 669 0.41 2.13 24.39
CA ALA A 669 -0.02 0.78 23.91
C ALA A 669 0.89 -0.06 22.97
N PRO A 670 1.35 0.43 21.79
CA PRO A 670 1.98 -0.34 20.72
C PRO A 670 3.48 -0.63 20.91
N GLU A 671 4.23 0.23 21.60
CA GLU A 671 5.59 -0.12 22.08
C GLU A 671 5.55 -1.32 23.03
N VAL A 672 4.53 -1.30 23.89
CA VAL A 672 4.26 -2.36 24.84
C VAL A 672 3.75 -3.59 24.08
N LEU A 673 2.95 -3.43 23.02
CA LEU A 673 2.50 -4.54 22.15
C LEU A 673 3.66 -5.24 21.44
N VAL A 674 4.55 -4.51 20.75
CA VAL A 674 5.68 -5.09 20.01
C VAL A 674 6.73 -5.64 20.98
N ALA A 675 7.09 -4.91 22.05
CA ALA A 675 8.06 -5.37 23.03
C ALA A 675 7.57 -6.57 23.87
N VAL A 676 6.26 -6.64 24.18
CA VAL A 676 5.67 -7.75 24.93
C VAL A 676 5.41 -8.96 24.03
N LEU A 677 4.89 -8.79 22.80
CA LEU A 677 4.72 -9.90 21.85
C LEU A 677 6.07 -10.54 21.46
N SER A 678 7.20 -9.83 21.65
CA SER A 678 8.57 -10.33 21.41
C SER A 678 9.19 -11.14 22.57
N ARG A 679 8.69 -11.04 23.82
CA ARG A 679 9.31 -11.66 25.02
C ARG A 679 8.52 -12.88 25.53
N GLY A 680 9.09 -14.08 25.47
CA GLY A 680 8.48 -15.32 26.00
C GLY A 680 8.25 -15.30 27.53
N ARG A 681 7.80 -16.43 28.10
CA ARG A 681 7.34 -16.68 29.50
C ARG A 681 8.17 -16.14 30.70
N SER A 682 9.25 -15.39 30.50
CA SER A 682 10.12 -14.89 31.57
C SER A 682 9.76 -13.45 31.97
N PRO A 683 9.20 -13.21 33.17
CA PRO A 683 9.02 -11.85 33.67
C PRO A 683 10.38 -11.29 34.13
N PRO A 684 10.75 -10.04 33.80
CA PRO A 684 11.70 -9.29 34.61
C PRO A 684 11.05 -8.99 35.96
N GLU A 685 11.81 -9.08 37.05
CA GLU A 685 11.36 -8.73 38.41
C GLU A 685 10.88 -7.26 38.56
N ASP A 686 10.98 -6.43 37.50
CA ASP A 686 10.58 -5.03 37.50
C ASP A 686 9.53 -4.64 36.42
N ALA A 687 8.87 -5.59 35.74
CA ALA A 687 7.97 -5.27 34.62
C ALA A 687 6.52 -4.98 35.04
N ARG A 688 6.24 -3.71 35.35
CA ARG A 688 4.89 -3.13 35.54
C ARG A 688 4.32 -2.60 34.20
N HIS A 689 3.69 -3.42 33.34
CA HIS A 689 3.30 -3.00 31.96
C HIS A 689 2.01 -3.65 31.39
N GLY A 690 1.13 -2.86 30.75
CA GLY A 690 -0.22 -3.24 30.28
C GLY A 690 -0.36 -4.21 29.09
N ALA A 691 0.65 -4.46 28.25
CA ALA A 691 0.52 -5.47 27.17
C ALA A 691 0.84 -6.89 27.64
N ALA A 692 1.46 -7.04 28.82
CA ALA A 692 1.49 -8.34 29.49
C ALA A 692 0.06 -8.84 29.72
N LEU A 693 -0.89 -7.93 29.97
CA LEU A 693 -2.30 -8.24 30.16
C LEU A 693 -3.01 -8.70 28.89
N ILE A 694 -2.74 -8.06 27.74
CA ILE A 694 -3.31 -8.46 26.44
C ILE A 694 -2.73 -9.82 26.01
N CYS A 695 -1.43 -10.02 26.23
CA CYS A 695 -0.77 -11.30 25.94
C CYS A 695 -1.22 -12.41 26.88
N CYS A 696 -1.34 -12.17 28.19
CA CYS A 696 -1.89 -13.14 29.14
C CYS A 696 -3.35 -13.46 28.81
N ALA A 697 -4.20 -12.46 28.54
CA ALA A 697 -5.60 -12.72 28.17
C ALA A 697 -5.72 -13.53 26.87
N LEU A 698 -4.87 -13.25 25.86
CA LEU A 698 -4.81 -14.05 24.64
C LEU A 698 -4.28 -15.46 24.91
N GLU A 699 -3.17 -15.59 25.64
CA GLU A 699 -2.53 -16.87 25.99
C GLU A 699 -3.44 -17.74 26.87
N ASP A 700 -4.20 -17.14 27.78
CA ASP A 700 -5.17 -17.80 28.66
C ASP A 700 -6.42 -18.21 27.87
N ALA A 701 -6.97 -17.35 27.01
CA ALA A 701 -8.12 -17.69 26.17
C ALA A 701 -7.78 -18.80 25.15
N VAL A 702 -6.64 -18.68 24.47
CA VAL A 702 -6.16 -19.67 23.49
C VAL A 702 -5.67 -20.94 24.20
N GLY A 703 -5.00 -20.80 25.35
CA GLY A 703 -4.51 -21.91 26.17
C GLY A 703 -5.63 -22.72 26.80
N SER A 704 -6.65 -22.07 27.37
CA SER A 704 -7.88 -22.73 27.85
C SER A 704 -8.59 -23.46 26.71
N ALA A 705 -8.65 -22.84 25.52
CA ALA A 705 -9.19 -23.50 24.33
C ALA A 705 -8.39 -24.73 23.88
N GLY A 706 -7.06 -24.62 23.85
CA GLY A 706 -6.15 -25.72 23.51
C GLY A 706 -6.18 -26.86 24.52
N ALA A 707 -6.19 -26.56 25.82
CA ALA A 707 -6.27 -27.53 26.90
C ALA A 707 -7.60 -28.29 26.89
N THR A 708 -8.72 -27.58 26.70
CA THR A 708 -10.05 -28.18 26.60
C THR A 708 -10.19 -29.05 25.36
N ALA A 709 -9.63 -28.63 24.22
CA ALA A 709 -9.61 -29.43 23.00
C ALA A 709 -8.77 -30.71 23.17
N LEU A 710 -7.63 -30.63 23.85
CA LEU A 710 -6.78 -31.79 24.14
C LEU A 710 -7.45 -32.75 25.14
N ALA A 711 -8.10 -32.25 26.17
CA ALA A 711 -8.83 -33.06 27.15
C ALA A 711 -9.98 -33.84 26.48
N LYS A 712 -10.72 -33.21 25.56
CA LYS A 712 -11.75 -33.88 24.75
C LYS A 712 -11.18 -34.86 23.72
N ALA A 713 -9.96 -34.65 23.24
CA ALA A 713 -9.29 -35.57 22.32
C ALA A 713 -8.67 -36.79 23.02
N GLN A 714 -8.34 -36.68 24.32
CA GLN A 714 -7.83 -37.77 25.15
C GLN A 714 -8.95 -38.60 25.79
N LEU A 715 -10.09 -37.97 26.08
CA LEU A 715 -11.34 -38.63 26.46
C LEU A 715 -12.08 -39.02 25.17
N GLY A 716 -11.79 -40.19 24.60
CA GLY A 716 -12.53 -40.73 23.46
C GLY A 716 -14.07 -40.70 23.65
N PRO A 717 -14.88 -40.86 22.59
CA PRO A 717 -16.30 -40.51 22.60
C PRO A 717 -17.11 -41.35 23.58
N GLY A 718 -17.22 -40.89 24.83
CA GLY A 718 -18.08 -41.45 25.85
C GLY A 718 -19.52 -40.97 25.64
N ARG A 719 -20.38 -41.85 25.14
CA ARG A 719 -21.84 -41.62 25.06
C ARG A 719 -22.42 -41.28 26.45
N PRO A 720 -23.30 -40.26 26.59
CA PRO A 720 -24.00 -40.02 27.85
C PRO A 720 -25.24 -40.93 27.98
N ASN A 721 -25.25 -41.71 29.07
CA ASN A 721 -26.39 -42.22 29.85
C ASN A 721 -27.56 -42.97 29.16
N THR A 722 -27.67 -44.26 29.52
CA THR A 722 -28.93 -44.84 30.03
C THR A 722 -28.60 -45.71 31.25
N GLY A 723 -29.21 -45.38 32.39
CA GLY A 723 -28.86 -45.98 33.68
C GLY A 723 -29.33 -47.41 33.88
N LEU A 724 -28.73 -48.09 34.87
CA LEU A 724 -29.36 -49.13 35.69
C LEU A 724 -28.41 -49.59 36.82
N ARG A 725 -28.81 -49.26 38.05
CA ARG A 725 -28.84 -50.04 39.30
C ARG A 725 -27.84 -51.20 39.54
N ASP A 726 -27.22 -51.12 40.73
CA ASP A 726 -26.58 -52.15 41.57
C ASP A 726 -26.66 -53.62 41.16
N LYS A 727 -25.50 -54.30 41.18
CA LYS A 727 -25.30 -55.57 41.91
C LYS A 727 -23.83 -55.95 42.10
N VAL A 728 -23.54 -56.39 43.32
CA VAL A 728 -22.30 -56.98 43.81
C VAL A 728 -22.11 -58.40 43.26
N SER A 729 -20.91 -58.76 42.78
CA SER A 729 -20.31 -60.11 42.98
C SER A 729 -18.84 -60.19 42.55
N ARG A 730 -18.04 -60.86 43.39
CA ARG A 730 -16.64 -61.25 43.23
C ARG A 730 -16.38 -62.08 41.96
N GLY A 731 -15.21 -61.90 41.33
CA GLY A 731 -14.69 -62.81 40.31
C GLY A 731 -13.36 -62.36 39.70
N GLU A 732 -12.28 -62.95 40.18
CA GLU A 732 -11.01 -63.30 39.51
C GLU A 732 -10.31 -62.30 38.56
N PHE A 733 -9.13 -61.88 39.01
CA PHE A 733 -8.07 -61.24 38.24
C PHE A 733 -7.47 -62.24 37.22
N ARG A 734 -7.64 -62.00 35.92
CA ARG A 734 -6.81 -62.56 34.85
C ARG A 734 -6.19 -61.41 34.04
N PRO A 735 -4.88 -61.39 33.79
CA PRO A 735 -4.27 -60.31 33.00
C PRO A 735 -4.58 -60.54 31.51
N PRO A 736 -4.98 -59.50 30.74
CA PRO A 736 -5.03 -59.61 29.30
C PRO A 736 -3.62 -59.67 28.73
N SER A 737 -3.45 -60.60 27.79
CA SER A 737 -2.29 -60.86 26.97
C SER A 737 -1.74 -59.61 26.27
N ARG A 738 -0.39 -59.50 26.26
CA ARG A 738 0.40 -58.64 25.37
C ARG A 738 0.07 -58.94 23.90
N ALA A 739 -0.89 -58.24 23.33
CA ALA A 739 -1.04 -58.06 21.88
C ALA A 739 -1.92 -56.83 21.65
N GLY A 740 -1.29 -55.67 21.45
CA GLY A 740 -2.02 -54.40 21.27
C GLY A 740 -1.31 -53.16 21.83
N ALA A 741 0.02 -53.13 21.92
CA ALA A 741 0.76 -51.89 22.10
C ALA A 741 1.34 -51.48 20.74
N LYS A 742 0.47 -51.06 19.82
CA LYS A 742 0.91 -50.34 18.61
C LYS A 742 1.12 -48.89 19.05
N ALA A 743 2.33 -48.41 18.83
CA ALA A 743 2.82 -47.11 19.26
C ALA A 743 1.80 -45.98 19.04
N SER A 744 1.35 -45.34 20.13
CA SER A 744 0.75 -44.01 20.06
C SER A 744 1.89 -43.02 19.74
N GLY A 745 2.30 -42.99 18.48
CA GLY A 745 3.15 -41.91 17.96
C GLY A 745 2.36 -40.61 18.01
N ASP A 746 3.00 -39.55 18.48
CA ASP A 746 2.40 -38.24 18.68
C ASP A 746 1.91 -37.61 17.36
N ARG A 747 0.62 -37.79 17.05
CA ARG A 747 -0.03 -37.19 15.86
C ARG A 747 -0.35 -35.72 16.09
N TYR A 748 -0.05 -34.87 15.11
CA TYR A 748 -0.46 -33.48 15.09
C TYR A 748 -1.96 -33.41 14.71
N LYS A 749 -2.73 -32.48 15.31
CA LYS A 749 -4.16 -32.30 15.01
C LYS A 749 -4.47 -30.87 14.57
N LEU A 750 -5.34 -30.72 13.58
CA LEU A 750 -5.84 -29.42 13.13
C LEU A 750 -6.93 -28.92 14.09
N LEU A 751 -6.77 -27.70 14.59
CA LEU A 751 -7.69 -27.05 15.51
C LEU A 751 -8.59 -26.07 14.74
N GLY A 752 -9.84 -26.46 14.53
CA GLY A 752 -10.88 -25.62 13.93
C GLY A 752 -11.41 -24.54 14.88
N ILE A 753 -11.96 -23.45 14.33
CA ILE A 753 -12.68 -22.41 15.10
C ILE A 753 -13.80 -23.01 15.96
N LYS A 754 -14.36 -24.15 15.57
CA LYS A 754 -15.36 -24.90 16.34
C LYS A 754 -14.91 -25.32 17.73
N HIS A 755 -13.65 -25.70 17.86
CA HIS A 755 -13.08 -26.08 19.14
C HIS A 755 -12.90 -24.86 20.03
N PHE A 756 -12.57 -23.71 19.43
CA PHE A 756 -12.48 -22.45 20.16
C PHE A 756 -13.84 -22.04 20.74
N VAL A 757 -14.89 -22.06 19.91
CA VAL A 757 -16.27 -21.77 20.35
C VAL A 757 -16.73 -22.77 21.42
N ALA A 758 -16.43 -24.05 21.27
CA ALA A 758 -16.82 -25.07 22.24
C ALA A 758 -16.07 -24.96 23.57
N ALA A 759 -14.84 -24.45 23.57
CA ALA A 759 -14.08 -24.19 24.78
C ALA A 759 -14.54 -22.91 25.47
N ALA A 760 -14.75 -21.83 24.71
CA ALA A 760 -15.27 -20.58 25.26
C ALA A 760 -16.67 -20.74 25.88
N LYS A 761 -17.47 -21.71 25.42
CA LYS A 761 -18.76 -22.11 26.06
C LYS A 761 -18.63 -22.90 27.35
N ALA A 762 -17.51 -23.60 27.53
CA ALA A 762 -17.30 -24.52 28.66
C ALA A 762 -16.54 -23.86 29.82
N ASP A 763 -15.90 -22.74 29.54
CA ASP A 763 -15.14 -21.92 30.47
C ASP A 763 -16.02 -20.77 30.97
N GLU A 764 -16.22 -20.69 32.28
CA GLU A 764 -17.16 -19.77 32.92
C GLU A 764 -16.75 -18.29 32.72
N ASP A 765 -15.45 -18.02 32.61
CA ASP A 765 -14.93 -16.68 32.42
C ASP A 765 -15.04 -16.25 30.95
N LEU A 766 -14.68 -17.13 30.01
CA LEU A 766 -14.80 -16.86 28.57
C LEU A 766 -16.26 -16.77 28.12
N GLN A 767 -17.16 -17.55 28.74
CA GLN A 767 -18.60 -17.53 28.44
C GLN A 767 -19.22 -16.15 28.73
N ASN A 768 -18.68 -15.43 29.71
CA ASN A 768 -19.14 -14.13 30.18
C ASN A 768 -18.39 -12.95 29.53
N CYS A 769 -17.61 -13.18 28.47
CA CYS A 769 -16.91 -12.14 27.71
C CYS A 769 -17.61 -11.83 26.37
N PRO A 770 -18.51 -10.82 26.31
CA PRO A 770 -19.19 -10.40 25.08
C PRO A 770 -18.27 -10.09 23.90
N LEU A 771 -17.07 -9.55 24.15
CA LEU A 771 -16.12 -9.19 23.11
C LEU A 771 -15.57 -10.44 22.38
N ILE A 772 -15.17 -11.47 23.13
CA ILE A 772 -14.74 -12.75 22.57
C ILE A 772 -15.91 -13.43 21.82
N ALA A 773 -17.11 -13.40 22.40
CA ALA A 773 -18.30 -13.96 21.77
C ALA A 773 -18.62 -13.29 20.42
N THR A 774 -18.51 -11.96 20.34
CA THR A 774 -18.77 -11.18 19.12
C THR A 774 -17.72 -11.48 18.05
N CYS A 775 -16.43 -11.45 18.40
CA CYS A 775 -15.35 -11.76 17.45
C CYS A 775 -15.46 -13.18 16.89
N LEU A 776 -15.78 -14.16 17.75
CA LEU A 776 -15.99 -15.54 17.32
C LEU A 776 -17.22 -15.66 16.42
N ALA A 777 -18.30 -14.94 16.71
CA ALA A 777 -19.51 -14.94 15.89
C ALA A 777 -19.24 -14.32 14.51
N ASP A 778 -18.60 -13.16 14.43
CA ASP A 778 -18.34 -12.45 13.18
C ASP A 778 -17.43 -13.25 12.23
N VAL A 779 -16.40 -13.89 12.77
CA VAL A 779 -15.53 -14.79 12.00
C VAL A 779 -16.26 -16.07 11.62
N ALA A 780 -17.14 -16.60 12.47
CA ALA A 780 -17.87 -17.83 12.18
C ALA A 780 -19.01 -17.63 11.15
N ILE A 781 -19.60 -16.44 11.04
CA ILE A 781 -20.62 -16.11 10.04
C ILE A 781 -20.03 -15.53 8.75
N GLY A 782 -18.71 -15.32 8.71
CA GLY A 782 -18.01 -14.72 7.56
C GLY A 782 -18.28 -13.22 7.39
N ALA A 783 -18.73 -12.53 8.45
CA ALA A 783 -18.84 -11.07 8.45
C ALA A 783 -17.46 -10.41 8.43
N THR A 784 -16.45 -11.07 9.01
CA THR A 784 -15.04 -10.69 8.90
C THR A 784 -14.35 -11.50 7.80
N PRO A 785 -13.60 -10.87 6.87
CA PRO A 785 -12.79 -11.59 5.90
C PRO A 785 -11.68 -12.38 6.60
N TYR A 786 -11.49 -13.64 6.19
CA TYR A 786 -10.41 -14.47 6.70
C TYR A 786 -9.05 -13.96 6.24
N LEU A 787 -8.02 -14.09 7.11
CA LEU A 787 -6.63 -13.76 6.78
C LEU A 787 -6.21 -14.41 5.47
N GLU A 788 -5.59 -13.67 4.55
CA GLU A 788 -5.13 -14.24 3.29
C GLU A 788 -4.12 -15.38 3.54
N VAL A 789 -4.19 -16.45 2.73
CA VAL A 789 -3.39 -17.67 2.91
C VAL A 789 -1.91 -17.34 2.82
N GLU A 790 -1.54 -16.44 1.92
CA GLU A 790 -0.16 -16.04 1.64
C GLU A 790 0.43 -15.28 2.82
N LEU A 791 -0.37 -14.45 3.50
CA LEU A 791 0.06 -13.75 4.71
C LEU A 791 0.35 -14.75 5.85
N LEU A 792 -0.49 -15.76 6.01
CA LEU A 792 -0.29 -16.83 7.00
C LEU A 792 0.91 -17.73 6.65
N LEU A 793 1.03 -18.14 5.40
CA LEU A 793 2.17 -18.94 4.93
C LEU A 793 3.46 -18.13 4.97
N GLY A 794 3.40 -16.80 4.91
CA GLY A 794 4.53 -15.89 5.15
C GLY A 794 5.17 -16.05 6.53
N VAL A 795 4.45 -16.62 7.52
CA VAL A 795 4.98 -16.89 8.87
C VAL A 795 5.70 -18.27 8.89
N PRO A 796 7.05 -18.32 9.03
CA PRO A 796 7.80 -19.57 8.86
C PRO A 796 7.41 -20.68 9.83
N THR A 797 7.21 -20.34 11.12
CA THR A 797 6.82 -21.27 12.18
C THR A 797 5.45 -21.91 11.95
N TYR A 798 4.50 -21.15 11.42
CA TYR A 798 3.18 -21.65 11.06
C TYR A 798 3.27 -22.60 9.87
N ARG A 799 4.00 -22.18 8.83
CA ARG A 799 4.25 -22.98 7.62
C ARG A 799 4.86 -24.33 7.98
N GLU A 800 5.89 -24.36 8.81
CA GLU A 800 6.55 -25.58 9.26
C GLU A 800 5.59 -26.52 9.99
N ARG A 801 4.81 -26.00 10.94
CA ARG A 801 3.86 -26.83 11.73
C ARG A 801 2.73 -27.38 10.86
N LEU A 802 2.22 -26.58 9.93
CA LEU A 802 1.19 -26.99 8.97
C LEU A 802 1.70 -28.07 8.03
N VAL A 803 2.92 -27.92 7.49
CA VAL A 803 3.53 -28.93 6.60
C VAL A 803 3.77 -30.23 7.37
N ALA A 804 4.21 -30.17 8.63
CA ALA A 804 4.36 -31.35 9.47
C ALA A 804 3.02 -32.08 9.68
N TRP A 805 1.93 -31.35 9.94
CA TRP A 805 0.59 -31.92 10.04
C TRP A 805 0.10 -32.52 8.70
N ALA A 806 0.20 -31.78 7.61
CA ALA A 806 -0.24 -32.25 6.29
C ALA A 806 0.58 -33.46 5.81
N SER A 807 1.87 -33.52 6.16
CA SER A 807 2.73 -34.68 5.89
C SER A 807 2.30 -35.92 6.65
N GLN A 808 1.68 -35.76 7.83
CA GLN A 808 1.12 -36.88 8.60
C GLN A 808 -0.23 -37.33 8.03
N GLU A 809 -1.10 -36.40 7.66
CA GLU A 809 -2.40 -36.73 7.07
C GLU A 809 -2.29 -37.38 5.68
N SER A 810 -1.24 -37.02 4.92
CA SER A 810 -0.98 -37.60 3.61
C SER A 810 -0.23 -38.94 3.65
N GLN A 811 0.17 -39.46 4.83
CA GLN A 811 0.89 -40.74 4.91
C GLN A 811 0.03 -41.89 4.39
N GLY A 812 0.49 -42.53 3.32
CA GLY A 812 -0.20 -43.66 2.68
C GLY A 812 -1.22 -43.26 1.62
N GLN A 813 -1.34 -41.98 1.29
CA GLN A 813 -2.16 -41.47 0.19
C GLN A 813 -1.27 -41.08 -1.01
N GLY A 814 -1.78 -41.19 -2.24
CA GLY A 814 -1.00 -41.04 -3.48
C GLY A 814 -0.42 -39.64 -3.73
N ASP A 815 0.28 -39.48 -4.85
CA ASP A 815 0.86 -38.20 -5.26
C ASP A 815 -0.21 -37.09 -5.29
N GLY A 816 0.01 -36.02 -4.53
CA GLY A 816 -0.90 -34.86 -4.40
C GLY A 816 -1.64 -34.75 -3.06
N ALA A 817 -1.69 -35.81 -2.24
CA ALA A 817 -2.42 -35.82 -0.97
C ALA A 817 -1.91 -34.78 0.05
N LEU A 818 -0.61 -34.47 0.03
CA LEU A 818 -0.03 -33.41 0.87
C LEU A 818 -0.62 -32.03 0.53
N GLN A 819 -0.73 -31.72 -0.76
CA GLN A 819 -1.24 -30.43 -1.23
C GLN A 819 -2.74 -30.31 -0.95
N GLU A 820 -3.47 -31.42 -1.05
CA GLU A 820 -4.89 -31.49 -0.72
C GLU A 820 -5.14 -31.28 0.77
N ALA A 821 -4.35 -31.90 1.65
CA ALA A 821 -4.44 -31.68 3.10
C ALA A 821 -4.16 -30.20 3.48
N ILE A 822 -3.12 -29.59 2.89
CA ILE A 822 -2.83 -28.15 3.07
C ILE A 822 -4.01 -27.30 2.58
N SER A 823 -4.55 -27.59 1.40
CA SER A 823 -5.68 -26.87 0.82
C SER A 823 -6.94 -26.98 1.69
N GLN A 824 -7.17 -28.13 2.32
CA GLN A 824 -8.29 -28.34 3.24
C GLN A 824 -8.15 -27.48 4.51
N ALA A 825 -6.95 -27.40 5.09
CA ALA A 825 -6.69 -26.56 6.26
C ALA A 825 -6.82 -25.04 5.98
N MET A 826 -6.69 -24.63 4.72
CA MET A 826 -6.78 -23.24 4.25
C MET A 826 -8.15 -22.82 3.71
N LYS A 827 -9.08 -23.77 3.63
CA LYS A 827 -10.42 -23.54 3.10
C LYS A 827 -11.25 -22.64 4.04
N VAL A 828 -12.13 -21.83 3.44
CA VAL A 828 -13.09 -20.97 4.14
C VAL A 828 -14.43 -21.70 4.28
N SER A 829 -14.99 -21.79 5.49
CA SER A 829 -16.39 -22.17 5.72
C SER A 829 -17.28 -20.93 5.72
N ALA A 830 -17.92 -20.62 4.60
CA ALA A 830 -19.08 -19.74 4.62
C ALA A 830 -20.31 -20.60 4.94
N ALA A 831 -21.11 -20.22 5.94
CA ALA A 831 -22.48 -20.70 6.01
C ALA A 831 -23.18 -20.27 4.71
N SER A 832 -23.69 -21.22 3.94
CA SER A 832 -24.49 -20.91 2.76
C SER A 832 -25.68 -20.07 3.21
N VAL A 833 -25.66 -18.77 2.89
CA VAL A 833 -26.86 -17.94 2.94
C VAL A 833 -27.83 -18.57 1.95
N THR A 834 -28.83 -19.29 2.48
CA THR A 834 -29.93 -19.83 1.69
C THR A 834 -30.50 -18.71 0.84
N SER A 835 -30.41 -18.90 -0.47
CA SER A 835 -31.10 -18.12 -1.50
C SER A 835 -32.53 -17.79 -1.04
N ALA A 836 -32.91 -16.52 -1.18
CA ALA A 836 -34.29 -16.09 -1.08
C ALA A 836 -35.20 -17.03 -1.90
N PRO A 837 -36.39 -17.42 -1.40
CA PRO A 837 -37.27 -18.27 -2.15
C PRO A 837 -37.76 -17.53 -3.39
N ASN A 838 -37.46 -18.10 -4.56
CA ASN A 838 -38.03 -17.74 -5.85
C ASN A 838 -39.57 -17.62 -5.73
N SER A 839 -40.10 -16.41 -5.87
CA SER A 839 -41.52 -16.16 -6.03
C SER A 839 -41.95 -16.48 -7.46
N ALA A 840 -42.19 -17.76 -7.73
CA ALA A 840 -43.02 -18.15 -8.87
C ALA A 840 -44.50 -18.03 -8.48
N HIS A 841 -45.22 -17.22 -9.24
CA HIS A 841 -46.66 -17.03 -9.20
C HIS A 841 -47.47 -18.33 -9.03
N THR A 842 -48.37 -18.36 -8.04
CA THR A 842 -49.73 -18.88 -8.25
C THR A 842 -50.74 -18.14 -7.38
N ASN A 843 -51.69 -17.53 -8.08
CA ASN A 843 -52.85 -16.80 -7.57
C ASN A 843 -53.91 -17.76 -7.00
N LYS A 844 -54.53 -17.39 -5.86
CA LYS A 844 -55.84 -17.77 -5.28
C LYS A 844 -55.69 -17.60 -3.75
N GLY A 845 -56.27 -16.65 -3.04
CA GLY A 845 -57.52 -15.90 -3.22
C GLY A 845 -58.41 -16.23 -2.02
N GLN A 846 -58.40 -15.42 -0.94
CA GLN A 846 -59.52 -15.25 0.00
C GLN A 846 -59.24 -14.19 1.10
N LEU A 847 -59.74 -12.98 0.82
CA LEU A 847 -60.67 -12.15 1.62
C LEU A 847 -60.59 -12.06 3.18
N ARG A 848 -60.66 -10.78 3.61
CA ARG A 848 -61.11 -10.15 4.89
C ARG A 848 -60.03 -9.98 5.97
N GLN A 849 -59.93 -8.87 6.71
CA GLN A 849 -60.74 -7.65 6.86
C GLN A 849 -59.88 -6.53 7.52
N VAL A 850 -60.48 -5.34 7.63
CA VAL A 850 -59.85 -4.01 7.70
C VAL A 850 -59.95 -3.35 9.09
N LYS A 851 -58.86 -2.67 9.53
CA LYS A 851 -58.73 -1.48 10.44
C LYS A 851 -58.99 -1.62 11.97
N PRO A 852 -58.64 -0.59 12.81
CA PRO A 852 -57.64 0.50 12.68
C PRO A 852 -56.78 0.75 13.96
N GLU A 853 -55.89 1.74 13.86
CA GLU A 853 -55.00 2.36 14.86
C GLU A 853 -55.68 2.89 16.15
N SER A 854 -54.93 2.90 17.28
CA SER A 854 -54.93 4.02 18.24
C SER A 854 -53.77 4.02 19.26
N LYS A 855 -52.98 5.09 19.22
CA LYS A 855 -52.43 5.97 20.29
C LYS A 855 -51.67 5.40 21.52
N GLN A 856 -50.40 5.85 21.60
CA GLN A 856 -49.65 6.46 22.72
C GLN A 856 -50.08 6.21 24.19
N SER A 857 -49.14 5.76 25.01
CA SER A 857 -48.72 6.48 26.24
C SER A 857 -47.46 5.87 26.87
N ASP A 858 -46.51 6.73 27.23
CA ASP A 858 -45.37 6.47 28.10
C ASP A 858 -45.80 6.02 29.51
N LYS A 859 -45.05 5.08 30.10
CA LYS A 859 -44.61 5.11 31.51
C LYS A 859 -43.68 3.93 31.83
N GLU A 860 -42.57 4.28 32.47
CA GLU A 860 -41.52 3.43 33.01
C GLU A 860 -41.98 2.46 34.10
N GLU A 861 -41.07 1.51 34.34
CA GLU A 861 -40.69 0.88 35.62
C GLU A 861 -41.08 -0.60 35.88
N ASN A 862 -40.01 -1.41 35.82
CA ASN A 862 -39.67 -2.56 36.66
C ASN A 862 -40.77 -3.57 37.01
N LYS A 863 -40.72 -4.72 36.32
CA LYS A 863 -40.90 -6.04 36.93
C LYS A 863 -40.07 -7.09 36.23
N GLU A 864 -39.33 -7.82 37.07
CA GLU A 864 -38.44 -8.95 36.80
C GLU A 864 -38.92 -9.91 35.69
N CYS A 865 -38.00 -10.28 34.80
CA CYS A 865 -38.10 -11.51 34.02
C CYS A 865 -36.89 -12.40 34.36
N GLN A 866 -37.14 -13.34 35.27
CA GLN A 866 -36.31 -14.51 35.45
C GLN A 866 -36.23 -15.33 34.15
N GLY A 867 -35.01 -15.65 33.74
CA GLY A 867 -34.66 -16.92 33.09
C GLY A 867 -35.29 -17.24 31.74
N ARG A 868 -34.86 -16.58 30.66
CA ARG A 868 -34.76 -17.22 29.34
C ARG A 868 -33.31 -17.21 28.88
N ARG A 869 -32.67 -18.38 28.92
CA ARG A 869 -31.37 -18.64 28.30
C ARG A 869 -31.45 -18.26 26.81
N ALA A 870 -30.89 -17.12 26.43
CA ALA A 870 -30.59 -16.83 25.04
C ALA A 870 -29.53 -17.83 24.58
N SER A 871 -29.81 -18.59 23.51
CA SER A 871 -28.84 -19.54 22.96
C SER A 871 -27.67 -18.77 22.36
N TRP A 872 -26.45 -19.09 22.81
CA TRP A 872 -25.20 -18.41 22.44
C TRP A 872 -24.94 -18.32 20.92
N LEU A 873 -25.56 -19.18 20.10
CA LEU A 873 -25.50 -19.17 18.63
C LEU A 873 -26.84 -19.67 18.02
N PRO A 874 -27.23 -19.25 16.80
CA PRO A 874 -28.46 -19.69 16.13
C PRO A 874 -28.56 -21.22 15.97
N GLN A 875 -29.74 -21.83 16.13
CA GLN A 875 -29.91 -23.29 16.02
C GLN A 875 -29.59 -23.84 14.62
N ALA A 876 -29.84 -23.07 13.57
CA ALA A 876 -29.49 -23.42 12.18
C ALA A 876 -27.96 -23.50 11.95
N PHE A 877 -27.19 -22.77 12.76
CA PHE A 877 -25.73 -22.77 12.73
C PHE A 877 -25.15 -24.07 13.33
N VAL A 878 -25.75 -24.61 14.41
CA VAL A 878 -25.26 -25.85 15.06
C VAL A 878 -25.31 -27.07 14.13
N SER A 879 -26.25 -27.09 13.17
CA SER A 879 -26.39 -28.19 12.19
C SER A 879 -25.41 -28.14 11.01
N SER A 880 -24.92 -26.97 10.59
CA SER A 880 -23.97 -26.82 9.46
C SER A 880 -22.49 -26.87 9.89
N PHE A 881 -22.23 -26.79 11.19
CA PHE A 881 -20.91 -26.57 11.81
C PHE A 881 -20.03 -27.83 11.97
N ASN A 882 -20.58 -29.03 11.72
CA ASN A 882 -19.89 -30.30 12.00
C ASN A 882 -18.78 -30.70 11.00
N ALA A 883 -18.47 -29.89 9.98
CA ALA A 883 -17.53 -30.27 8.92
C ALA A 883 -16.02 -30.01 9.20
N GLU A 884 -15.64 -29.13 10.13
CA GLU A 884 -14.21 -28.80 10.36
C GLU A 884 -13.52 -29.68 11.43
N GLY A 885 -13.72 -31.00 11.37
CA GLY A 885 -12.88 -31.94 12.14
C GLY A 885 -13.65 -33.12 12.71
N GLU A 886 -14.22 -33.96 11.86
CA GLU A 886 -14.25 -35.37 12.22
C GLU A 886 -12.82 -35.91 12.05
N GLU A 887 -12.35 -36.67 13.03
CA GLU A 887 -11.23 -37.57 12.82
C GLU A 887 -11.63 -38.48 11.64
N VAL A 888 -10.83 -38.56 10.58
CA VAL A 888 -11.03 -39.59 9.57
C VAL A 888 -10.70 -40.91 10.24
N GLU A 889 -11.72 -41.56 10.80
CA GLU A 889 -11.60 -42.92 11.31
C GLU A 889 -11.19 -43.82 10.13
N GLY A 890 -10.04 -44.49 10.27
CA GLY A 890 -9.62 -45.50 9.32
C GLY A 890 -10.67 -46.61 9.29
N VAL A 891 -11.24 -46.83 8.12
CA VAL A 891 -12.12 -47.97 7.88
C VAL A 891 -11.23 -49.22 7.88
N ASP A 892 -11.14 -49.91 9.01
CA ASP A 892 -10.57 -51.25 9.09
C ASP A 892 -11.61 -52.29 8.66
N ASP A 893 -11.29 -52.98 7.56
CA ASP A 893 -11.75 -54.28 7.03
C ASP A 893 -13.18 -54.77 7.33
N ALA A 894 -13.99 -54.82 6.27
CA ALA A 894 -14.98 -55.87 6.07
C ALA A 894 -14.59 -56.68 4.82
N GLY A 895 -13.99 -57.84 5.05
CA GLY A 895 -13.80 -58.85 4.00
C GLY A 895 -15.09 -59.60 3.71
N GLU A 896 -15.38 -59.83 2.43
CA GLU A 896 -16.25 -60.92 1.94
C GLU A 896 -15.83 -61.30 0.49
N ASP A 897 -15.25 -62.51 0.39
CA ASP A 897 -15.32 -63.54 -0.66
C ASP A 897 -15.47 -63.24 -2.18
N MET A 898 -14.38 -63.55 -2.91
CA MET A 898 -14.17 -64.26 -4.21
C MET A 898 -15.39 -64.83 -5.01
N PRO A 899 -15.33 -65.06 -6.37
CA PRO A 899 -14.20 -65.74 -7.05
C PRO A 899 -13.89 -65.48 -8.57
N GLY A 900 -12.61 -65.68 -8.94
CA GLY A 900 -12.17 -66.62 -9.99
C GLY A 900 -12.06 -66.15 -11.47
N LEU A 901 -10.83 -66.19 -12.03
CA LEU A 901 -10.46 -66.89 -13.29
C LEU A 901 -8.93 -66.82 -13.57
N GLU A 902 -8.42 -67.90 -14.15
CA GLU A 902 -7.03 -68.43 -14.16
C GLU A 902 -5.98 -67.77 -15.11
N PRO A 903 -4.67 -68.16 -15.02
CA PRO A 903 -3.51 -67.48 -15.62
C PRO A 903 -2.83 -68.22 -16.80
N GLN A 904 -2.25 -67.49 -17.76
CA GLN A 904 -1.24 -67.95 -18.75
C GLN A 904 -0.50 -66.69 -19.30
N ARG A 905 0.79 -66.56 -19.63
CA ARG A 905 2.01 -67.41 -19.75
C ARG A 905 3.22 -66.45 -19.86
N ILE A 906 4.41 -66.86 -19.39
CA ILE A 906 5.72 -66.26 -19.73
C ILE A 906 6.31 -67.01 -20.95
N PRO A 907 7.21 -66.42 -21.78
CA PRO A 907 8.64 -66.72 -21.62
C PRO A 907 9.65 -65.59 -22.00
N LYS A 908 10.55 -65.30 -21.04
CA LYS A 908 12.04 -65.30 -21.05
C LYS A 908 12.90 -64.71 -22.20
N LYS A 909 13.98 -64.04 -21.71
CA LYS A 909 15.41 -63.95 -22.14
C LYS A 909 15.75 -62.88 -23.22
N LYS A 910 16.81 -62.07 -23.11
CA LYS A 910 18.24 -62.35 -22.80
C LYS A 910 19.01 -61.05 -22.47
N ARG A 911 20.00 -61.13 -21.55
CA ARG A 911 21.13 -60.18 -21.40
C ARG A 911 22.20 -60.39 -22.51
N PRO A 912 23.22 -59.50 -22.61
CA PRO A 912 24.49 -59.85 -21.96
C PRO A 912 25.16 -58.72 -21.17
N ASP A 913 25.98 -59.15 -20.21
CA ASP A 913 26.91 -58.38 -19.38
C ASP A 913 28.15 -57.93 -20.17
N THR A 914 28.78 -56.82 -19.72
CA THR A 914 30.22 -56.62 -19.44
C THR A 914 30.31 -55.19 -18.89
N GLY A 915 30.78 -54.89 -17.68
CA GLY A 915 32.07 -55.28 -17.08
C GLY A 915 33.01 -54.08 -17.18
N GLY A 916 33.32 -53.40 -16.07
CA GLY A 916 34.28 -52.29 -16.06
C GLY A 916 34.25 -51.43 -14.80
N THR A 917 35.15 -51.74 -13.89
CA THR A 917 35.41 -51.15 -12.57
C THR A 917 36.22 -49.84 -12.58
N SER A 918 36.15 -49.12 -11.44
CA SER A 918 37.21 -48.25 -10.83
C SER A 918 37.37 -46.83 -11.43
N SER A 919 37.01 -45.74 -10.72
CA SER A 919 37.63 -45.07 -9.55
C SER A 919 38.48 -43.84 -9.95
N ILE A 920 38.57 -42.86 -9.02
CA ILE A 920 39.40 -41.64 -9.00
C ILE A 920 38.72 -40.42 -9.66
N ALA A 921 38.79 -39.18 -9.17
CA ALA A 921 38.86 -38.50 -7.87
C ALA A 921 38.81 -36.99 -8.20
N GLN A 922 38.27 -36.19 -7.28
CA GLN A 922 38.66 -34.80 -6.94
C GLN A 922 38.81 -33.68 -8.01
N ALA A 923 38.04 -32.62 -7.72
CA ALA A 923 38.45 -31.20 -7.56
C ALA A 923 38.61 -30.27 -8.78
N LEU A 924 38.51 -28.96 -8.46
CA LEU A 924 38.52 -27.69 -9.23
C LEU A 924 37.09 -27.14 -9.45
N GLU A 925 36.57 -26.16 -8.70
CA GLU A 925 37.05 -24.80 -8.33
C GLU A 925 37.35 -23.87 -9.53
N ASP A 926 36.77 -22.67 -9.43
CA ASP A 926 36.87 -21.44 -10.25
C ASP A 926 36.09 -21.34 -11.58
N ASP A 927 34.89 -20.73 -11.54
CA ASP A 927 34.62 -19.33 -11.96
C ASP A 927 33.17 -18.90 -11.63
#